data_AF-A0A2F0AES2-F1
#
_entry.id   AF-A0A2F0AES2-F1
#
_cell.length_a   1.000
_cell.length_b   1.000
_cell.length_c   1.000
_cell.angle_alpha   90.00
_cell.angle_beta   90.00
_cell.angle_gamma   90.00
#
_symmetry.space_group_name_H-M   'P 1'
#
loop_
_entity.id
_entity.type
_entity.pdbx_description
1 polymer ?
#
loop_
_entity_poly.entity_id
_entity_poly.type
_entity_poly.pdbx_seq_one_letter_code
_entity_poly.pdbx_strand_id
1 'polypeptide(L)'
;MLKYSLIVNIILTLSYGAIINVGSEEMHDFNTIQDGVDNAQIGDTVLVHPGTYYENVILDKTITLASLAIFDDLNNWYDYNDSSNQFEVINQNINSTIIDGSYAEFNVGAFGSDDIADYIGSSIFVGSFNEECISPLIIGFTIQNGKGTMTEGPQWYGYYKKKGGGVYSYLSNTSIHYNKFINNGAQDIEYGGAIYFQTDPSENYIGDNNFSHLFDCQVSEINIQKNFYNDNSSKFANTFASGNFNGYLNIENSLFDVFDCYDTTFSKLWFDVMPETIISNADIQANQCAFNNNDLWVSPYGIDSPINGSSDNPLKTIKYALENISPSIQGSITINLDEGVYSYYETGERYALNFLSNISIKGSGINQTILDGGLLSFDPYGEYPTSFPTSMILIDNCENINISDLSIVSGNHQSHDNLGTAGGINIFNSNLTLENTNVSGHRYGAISAFSSELTFTNTIISRNSGGLFNSAGIQLNSSYANFHNLTITDNYGGWGAVSINIDDSSYFNMINSIVWNNLFDANFHIGSGYDASSINIMYSNIEEGWVGQGNISEDPLFVDPSQGIDYGNPFIGLSGFGDYNLQSNSPCIDSGTAFFEMNGEIIIDINETDFQGEAPDMGAFEYYEWNLGDINTDSTIDVLDIVLIVAFIIGTQEYTNDQYNLADYNQDGDVNVLDIVQLVDTILN
;
A
#
# COMPACT_ATOMS: atom_id res chain seq x y z
N MET A 1 43.15 -32.38 70.15
CA MET A 1 42.67 -33.15 68.99
C MET A 1 41.41 -32.46 68.49
N LEU A 2 41.57 -31.56 67.51
CA LEU A 2 40.47 -30.91 66.80
C LEU A 2 39.86 -31.91 65.82
N LYS A 3 38.54 -32.08 65.83
CA LYS A 3 37.75 -32.53 64.67
C LYS A 3 36.29 -32.10 64.85
N TYR A 4 35.71 -31.65 63.74
CA TYR A 4 34.31 -31.28 63.48
C TYR A 4 33.88 -29.83 63.76
N SER A 5 34.08 -28.97 62.77
CA SER A 5 33.07 -27.99 62.38
C SER A 5 32.71 -28.26 60.93
N LEU A 6 31.48 -28.74 60.72
CA LEU A 6 30.90 -29.13 59.44
C LEU A 6 30.07 -27.93 58.94
N ILE A 7 30.48 -27.39 57.79
CA ILE A 7 29.70 -26.79 56.70
C ILE A 7 28.42 -26.04 57.12
N VAL A 8 28.49 -24.71 57.06
CA VAL A 8 27.37 -23.77 57.05
C VAL A 8 26.70 -23.80 55.66
N ASN A 9 25.38 -24.04 55.67
CA ASN A 9 24.35 -23.67 54.69
C ASN A 9 24.78 -23.45 53.23
N ILE A 10 24.63 -24.49 52.41
CA ILE A 10 24.16 -24.37 51.03
C ILE A 10 22.75 -24.96 51.04
N ILE A 11 21.73 -24.11 51.17
CA ILE A 11 20.38 -24.46 50.70
C ILE A 11 20.37 -24.06 49.23
N LEU A 12 20.72 -25.00 48.37
CA LEU A 12 20.29 -24.99 46.97
C LEU A 12 18.78 -25.24 47.00
N THR A 13 17.98 -24.18 47.08
CA THR A 13 16.59 -24.25 46.64
C THR A 13 16.65 -24.33 45.11
N LEU A 14 16.60 -25.54 44.57
CA LEU A 14 15.98 -25.74 43.26
C LEU A 14 14.51 -25.34 43.45
N SER A 15 14.17 -24.07 43.22
CA SER A 15 12.77 -23.65 43.17
C SER A 15 12.18 -24.29 41.92
N TYR A 16 11.45 -25.38 42.09
CA TYR A 16 10.50 -25.80 41.08
C TYR A 16 9.46 -24.69 40.95
N GLY A 17 9.29 -24.14 39.76
CA GLY A 17 8.22 -23.18 39.48
C GLY A 17 6.86 -23.79 39.87
N ALA A 18 6.01 -22.98 40.47
CA ALA A 18 4.63 -23.36 40.76
C ALA A 18 3.81 -23.45 39.47
N ILE A 19 2.75 -24.26 39.49
CA ILE A 19 1.73 -24.27 38.44
C ILE A 19 0.54 -23.49 38.96
N ILE A 20 0.19 -22.40 38.28
CA ILE A 20 -0.96 -21.55 38.55
C ILE A 20 -2.03 -21.88 37.50
N ASN A 21 -3.19 -22.34 37.93
CA ASN A 21 -4.27 -22.75 37.02
C ASN A 21 -5.19 -21.56 36.74
N VAL A 22 -5.31 -21.19 35.46
CA VAL A 22 -6.28 -20.19 34.99
C VAL A 22 -7.40 -20.92 34.26
N GLY A 23 -8.65 -20.65 34.59
CA GLY A 23 -9.76 -21.38 34.00
C GLY A 23 -11.14 -20.92 34.43
N SER A 24 -12.16 -21.52 33.82
CA SER A 24 -13.56 -21.38 34.23
C SER A 24 -14.13 -22.65 34.88
N GLU A 25 -13.33 -23.72 35.04
CA GLU A 25 -13.73 -24.99 35.65
C GLU A 25 -13.71 -24.97 37.19
N GLU A 26 -14.27 -25.97 37.87
CA GLU A 26 -14.45 -25.94 39.35
C GLU A 26 -13.14 -25.90 40.18
N MET A 27 -11.96 -26.12 39.58
CA MET A 27 -10.66 -26.05 40.25
C MET A 27 -9.64 -25.22 39.44
N HIS A 28 -9.74 -23.91 39.54
CA HIS A 28 -8.74 -22.95 39.06
C HIS A 28 -8.34 -21.98 40.18
N ASP A 29 -7.17 -21.37 40.05
CA ASP A 29 -6.66 -20.35 40.95
C ASP A 29 -7.18 -18.95 40.55
N PHE A 30 -7.27 -18.67 39.25
CA PHE A 30 -7.74 -17.39 38.69
C PHE A 30 -8.66 -17.57 37.48
N ASN A 31 -9.54 -16.59 37.22
CA ASN A 31 -10.49 -16.61 36.09
C ASN A 31 -9.92 -15.97 34.83
N THR A 32 -8.95 -15.07 34.98
CA THR A 32 -8.32 -14.32 33.89
C THR A 32 -6.85 -14.69 33.79
N ILE A 33 -6.30 -14.60 32.58
CA ILE A 33 -4.89 -14.90 32.34
C ILE A 33 -4.02 -13.87 33.04
N GLN A 34 -4.37 -12.58 32.96
CA GLN A 34 -3.60 -11.52 33.60
C GLN A 34 -3.45 -11.72 35.11
N ASP A 35 -4.54 -12.00 35.84
CA ASP A 35 -4.45 -12.32 37.28
C ASP A 35 -3.48 -13.48 37.59
N GLY A 36 -3.48 -14.51 36.73
CA GLY A 36 -2.54 -15.62 36.85
C GLY A 36 -1.08 -15.19 36.67
N VAL A 37 -0.81 -14.33 35.68
CA VAL A 37 0.51 -13.74 35.42
C VAL A 37 0.95 -12.81 36.55
N ASP A 38 0.06 -11.97 37.05
CA ASP A 38 0.36 -11.01 38.13
C ASP A 38 0.78 -11.72 39.42
N ASN A 39 0.18 -12.88 39.71
CA ASN A 39 0.48 -13.70 40.88
C ASN A 39 1.64 -14.69 40.67
N ALA A 40 2.10 -14.88 39.42
CA ALA A 40 3.23 -15.74 39.10
C ALA A 40 4.57 -15.15 39.56
N GLN A 41 5.46 -16.04 40.01
CA GLN A 41 6.86 -15.74 40.30
C GLN A 41 7.74 -16.19 39.13
N ILE A 42 8.98 -15.69 39.08
CA ILE A 42 9.96 -16.10 38.08
C ILE A 42 10.13 -17.62 38.09
N GLY A 43 9.99 -18.24 36.92
CA GLY A 43 10.07 -19.68 36.70
C GLY A 43 8.74 -20.44 36.85
N ASP A 44 7.67 -19.78 37.30
CA ASP A 44 6.34 -20.40 37.41
C ASP A 44 5.73 -20.67 36.03
N THR A 45 4.73 -21.57 36.01
CA THR A 45 3.89 -21.87 34.85
C THR A 45 2.48 -21.38 35.11
N VAL A 46 2.00 -20.45 34.29
CA VAL A 46 0.59 -20.08 34.20
C VAL A 46 -0.06 -21.04 33.19
N LEU A 47 -0.78 -22.02 33.72
CA LEU A 47 -1.42 -23.08 32.94
C LEU A 47 -2.89 -22.72 32.70
N VAL A 48 -3.23 -22.41 31.45
CA VAL A 48 -4.54 -21.93 31.04
C VAL A 48 -5.40 -23.07 30.49
N HIS A 49 -6.55 -23.28 31.11
CA HIS A 49 -7.54 -24.27 30.71
C HIS A 49 -8.37 -23.78 29.51
N PRO A 50 -8.99 -24.69 28.73
CA PRO A 50 -9.84 -24.34 27.60
C PRO A 50 -10.88 -23.27 27.92
N GLY A 51 -11.00 -22.29 27.03
CA GLY A 51 -11.85 -21.11 27.17
C GLY A 51 -11.43 -19.99 26.21
N THR A 52 -12.30 -19.00 26.06
CA THR A 52 -11.98 -17.75 25.37
C THR A 52 -11.77 -16.66 26.40
N TYR A 53 -10.57 -16.08 26.40
CA TYR A 53 -10.15 -15.03 27.30
C TYR A 53 -10.03 -13.74 26.49
N TYR A 54 -10.96 -12.81 26.72
CA TYR A 54 -10.97 -11.49 26.09
C TYR A 54 -10.06 -10.55 26.88
N GLU A 55 -8.77 -10.63 26.60
CA GLU A 55 -7.71 -9.97 27.37
C GLU A 55 -6.55 -9.57 26.46
N ASN A 56 -5.85 -8.52 26.85
CA ASN A 56 -4.53 -8.16 26.32
C ASN A 56 -3.51 -8.46 27.42
N VAL A 57 -2.81 -9.60 27.29
CA VAL A 57 -1.98 -10.15 28.36
C VAL A 57 -0.61 -9.49 28.37
N ILE A 58 -0.20 -8.94 29.51
CA ILE A 58 1.11 -8.32 29.74
C ILE A 58 2.01 -9.32 30.43
N LEU A 59 3.05 -9.78 29.73
CA LEU A 59 4.10 -10.64 30.26
C LEU A 59 5.33 -9.82 30.64
N ASP A 60 5.53 -9.63 31.94
CA ASP A 60 6.60 -8.79 32.51
C ASP A 60 7.72 -9.57 33.23
N LYS A 61 7.66 -10.91 33.19
CA LYS A 61 8.54 -11.83 33.94
C LYS A 61 8.90 -13.06 33.12
N THR A 62 10.00 -13.72 33.48
CA THR A 62 10.39 -15.03 32.95
C THR A 62 9.50 -16.14 33.52
N ILE A 63 8.37 -16.39 32.86
CA ILE A 63 7.41 -17.45 33.20
C ILE A 63 7.09 -18.31 31.97
N THR A 64 6.47 -19.47 32.20
CA THR A 64 5.84 -20.24 31.11
C THR A 64 4.36 -19.92 31.08
N LEU A 65 3.89 -19.27 30.03
CA LEU A 65 2.47 -19.16 29.70
C LEU A 65 2.13 -20.33 28.77
N ALA A 66 1.31 -21.26 29.25
CA ALA A 66 1.00 -22.49 28.53
C ALA A 66 -0.49 -22.83 28.59
N SER A 67 -1.03 -23.37 27.50
CA SER A 67 -2.28 -24.13 27.58
C SER A 67 -2.02 -25.59 27.99
N LEU A 68 -3.08 -26.39 28.11
CA LEU A 68 -2.97 -27.83 28.31
C LEU A 68 -2.25 -28.57 27.16
N ALA A 69 -2.05 -27.93 26.01
CA ALA A 69 -1.31 -28.50 24.87
C ALA A 69 0.15 -28.84 25.20
N ILE A 70 0.73 -28.21 26.24
CA ILE A 70 2.09 -28.53 26.72
C ILE A 70 2.23 -29.99 27.17
N PHE A 71 1.12 -30.68 27.48
CA PHE A 71 1.10 -32.08 27.88
C PHE A 71 0.78 -33.06 26.73
N ASP A 72 0.47 -32.53 25.53
CA ASP A 72 0.09 -33.34 24.38
C ASP A 72 1.32 -33.83 23.58
N ASP A 73 1.09 -34.83 22.73
CA ASP A 73 2.00 -35.15 21.64
C ASP A 73 1.74 -34.21 20.45
N LEU A 74 2.63 -33.23 20.26
CA LEU A 74 2.52 -32.19 19.24
C LEU A 74 3.26 -32.54 17.93
N ASN A 75 3.58 -33.81 17.68
CA ASN A 75 4.22 -34.18 16.41
C ASN A 75 3.30 -33.99 15.18
N ASN A 76 1.97 -34.10 15.36
CA ASN A 76 0.96 -33.90 14.30
C ASN A 76 -0.17 -32.99 14.82
N TRP A 77 0.13 -31.72 15.03
CA TRP A 77 -0.78 -30.76 15.68
C TRP A 77 -1.62 -29.93 14.70
N TYR A 78 -1.30 -29.98 13.41
CA TYR A 78 -2.10 -29.48 12.29
C TYR A 78 -2.12 -30.52 11.16
N ASP A 79 -3.12 -30.44 10.28
CA ASP A 79 -3.25 -31.31 9.10
C ASP A 79 -3.93 -30.56 7.94
N TYR A 80 -3.79 -31.06 6.71
CA TYR A 80 -4.47 -30.50 5.54
C TYR A 80 -5.92 -30.98 5.48
N ASN A 81 -6.86 -30.05 5.31
CA ASN A 81 -8.27 -30.35 5.18
C ASN A 81 -8.71 -30.24 3.72
N ASP A 82 -8.91 -31.39 3.05
CA ASP A 82 -9.35 -31.49 1.65
C ASP A 82 -10.69 -30.78 1.37
N SER A 83 -11.53 -30.59 2.39
CA SER A 83 -12.85 -29.96 2.22
C SER A 83 -12.77 -28.44 2.20
N SER A 84 -11.87 -27.86 3.00
CA SER A 84 -11.61 -26.41 3.03
C SER A 84 -10.42 -26.01 2.16
N ASN A 85 -9.68 -26.98 1.61
CA ASN A 85 -8.51 -26.78 0.73
C ASN A 85 -7.41 -25.93 1.40
N GLN A 86 -7.22 -26.10 2.70
CA GLN A 86 -6.24 -25.38 3.53
C GLN A 86 -5.76 -26.26 4.69
N PHE A 87 -4.65 -25.89 5.32
CA PHE A 87 -4.24 -26.52 6.57
C PHE A 87 -5.06 -25.99 7.74
N GLU A 88 -5.25 -26.84 8.75
CA GLU A 88 -5.98 -26.51 9.98
C GLU A 88 -5.28 -27.12 11.19
N VAL A 89 -5.21 -26.37 12.29
CA VAL A 89 -4.78 -26.93 13.58
C VAL A 89 -5.80 -27.96 14.03
N ILE A 90 -5.35 -29.18 14.36
CA ILE A 90 -6.20 -30.28 14.83
C ILE A 90 -6.06 -30.56 16.33
N ASN A 91 -5.03 -30.01 16.97
CA ASN A 91 -4.87 -30.10 18.42
C ASN A 91 -6.01 -29.35 19.13
N GLN A 92 -6.75 -30.06 19.98
CA GLN A 92 -7.94 -29.50 20.65
C GLN A 92 -7.58 -28.46 21.72
N ASN A 93 -6.49 -28.65 22.47
CA ASN A 93 -6.07 -27.71 23.49
C ASN A 93 -5.62 -26.37 22.88
N ILE A 94 -4.94 -26.40 21.72
CA ILE A 94 -4.59 -25.18 20.97
C ILE A 94 -5.83 -24.45 20.47
N ASN A 95 -6.77 -25.16 19.83
CA ASN A 95 -7.97 -24.53 19.29
C ASN A 95 -8.96 -24.02 20.36
N SER A 96 -8.98 -24.64 21.54
CA SER A 96 -9.97 -24.33 22.58
C SER A 96 -9.46 -23.40 23.68
N THR A 97 -8.15 -23.13 23.75
CA THR A 97 -7.58 -22.10 24.65
C THR A 97 -7.23 -20.86 23.83
N ILE A 98 -8.13 -19.87 23.84
CA ILE A 98 -8.10 -18.70 22.96
C ILE A 98 -7.77 -17.44 23.77
N ILE A 99 -6.73 -16.72 23.36
CA ILE A 99 -6.44 -15.35 23.79
C ILE A 99 -6.95 -14.42 22.69
N ASP A 100 -8.00 -13.66 22.99
CA ASP A 100 -8.68 -12.78 22.05
C ASP A 100 -8.45 -11.31 22.44
N GLY A 101 -7.61 -10.62 21.65
CA GLY A 101 -7.23 -9.23 21.88
C GLY A 101 -8.24 -8.19 21.37
N SER A 102 -9.44 -8.60 20.95
CA SER A 102 -10.43 -7.71 20.33
C SER A 102 -10.96 -6.62 21.26
N TYR A 103 -10.80 -6.77 22.58
CA TYR A 103 -11.31 -5.84 23.59
C TYR A 103 -10.29 -4.79 24.03
N ALA A 104 -9.14 -4.69 23.34
CA ALA A 104 -8.20 -3.60 23.57
C ALA A 104 -8.91 -2.24 23.52
N GLU A 105 -8.85 -1.50 24.63
CA GLU A 105 -9.34 -0.14 24.81
C GLU A 105 -8.15 0.82 24.93
N PHE A 106 -7.92 1.62 23.90
CA PHE A 106 -6.87 2.64 23.92
C PHE A 106 -7.36 3.86 24.70
N ASN A 107 -7.17 3.88 26.02
CA ASN A 107 -7.62 4.97 26.90
C ASN A 107 -6.65 6.17 26.91
N VAL A 108 -6.19 6.56 25.73
CA VAL A 108 -5.23 7.66 25.57
C VAL A 108 -5.93 9.00 25.39
N GLY A 109 -5.61 9.93 26.29
CA GLY A 109 -6.09 11.31 26.18
C GLY A 109 -5.36 12.07 25.05
N ALA A 110 -5.80 13.30 24.78
CA ALA A 110 -5.14 14.18 23.81
C ALA A 110 -3.67 14.53 24.15
N PHE A 111 -3.20 14.16 25.34
CA PHE A 111 -1.84 14.38 25.83
C PHE A 111 -1.16 13.07 26.25
N GLY A 112 -1.68 11.92 25.81
CA GLY A 112 -1.20 10.61 26.22
C GLY A 112 -1.81 10.08 27.51
N SER A 113 -1.21 9.00 28.02
CA SER A 113 -1.45 8.36 29.32
C SER A 113 -0.12 7.97 29.97
N ASP A 114 -0.08 7.99 31.31
CA ASP A 114 1.07 7.48 32.06
C ASP A 114 1.01 5.95 32.25
N ASP A 115 -0.14 5.33 31.97
CA ASP A 115 -0.33 3.87 32.08
C ASP A 115 -0.02 3.20 30.74
N ILE A 116 0.96 2.29 30.75
CA ILE A 116 1.34 1.55 29.54
C ILE A 116 0.20 0.66 29.04
N ALA A 117 -0.67 0.16 29.92
CA ALA A 117 -1.79 -0.69 29.54
C ALA A 117 -2.73 0.01 28.54
N ASP A 118 -2.83 1.34 28.59
CA ASP A 118 -3.65 2.14 27.67
C ASP A 118 -3.10 2.16 26.22
N TYR A 119 -1.86 1.74 26.03
CA TYR A 119 -1.19 1.67 24.72
C TYR A 119 -1.15 0.24 24.17
N ILE A 120 -1.50 -0.77 24.96
CA ILE A 120 -1.38 -2.18 24.57
C ILE A 120 -2.65 -2.60 23.85
N GLY A 121 -2.51 -2.86 22.55
CA GLY A 121 -3.55 -3.48 21.75
C GLY A 121 -3.21 -4.88 21.26
N SER A 122 -1.97 -5.34 21.45
CA SER A 122 -1.58 -6.71 21.11
C SER A 122 -2.31 -7.72 22.00
N SER A 123 -2.65 -8.90 21.48
CA SER A 123 -3.24 -9.97 22.32
C SER A 123 -2.28 -10.38 23.45
N ILE A 124 -0.97 -10.36 23.18
CA ILE A 124 0.07 -10.51 24.18
C ILE A 124 1.12 -9.41 23.99
N PHE A 125 1.39 -8.65 25.04
CA PHE A 125 2.54 -7.76 25.12
C PHE A 125 3.62 -8.42 25.98
N VAL A 126 4.87 -8.33 25.55
CA VAL A 126 6.01 -8.83 26.33
C VAL A 126 7.03 -7.73 26.52
N GLY A 127 7.36 -7.41 27.77
CA GLY A 127 8.34 -6.39 28.08
C GLY A 127 8.62 -6.34 29.57
N SER A 128 9.88 -6.15 29.94
CA SER A 128 10.28 -6.04 31.35
C SER A 128 10.18 -4.61 31.83
N PHE A 129 9.57 -4.38 32.99
CA PHE A 129 9.51 -3.06 33.66
C PHE A 129 10.45 -2.95 34.87
N ASN A 130 11.16 -4.03 35.20
CA ASN A 130 11.96 -4.15 36.43
C ASN A 130 13.48 -4.13 36.17
N GLU A 131 13.91 -3.62 35.01
CA GLU A 131 15.33 -3.50 34.62
C GLU A 131 16.11 -4.85 34.58
N GLU A 132 15.40 -5.97 34.47
CA GLU A 132 15.99 -7.31 34.28
C GLU A 132 15.51 -7.94 32.96
N CYS A 133 16.37 -8.74 32.34
CA CYS A 133 15.97 -9.47 31.14
C CYS A 133 15.00 -10.59 31.40
N ILE A 134 13.96 -10.63 30.58
CA ILE A 134 12.95 -11.68 30.64
C ILE A 134 13.06 -12.61 29.44
N SER A 135 12.72 -13.89 29.68
CA SER A 135 12.71 -14.95 28.66
C SER A 135 11.47 -15.82 28.81
N PRO A 136 10.26 -15.25 28.72
CA PRO A 136 9.05 -16.03 28.86
C PRO A 136 8.89 -17.02 27.70
N LEU A 137 8.14 -18.09 27.97
CA LEU A 137 7.74 -19.09 26.98
C LEU A 137 6.22 -19.00 26.75
N ILE A 138 5.80 -18.90 25.49
CA ILE A 138 4.39 -18.91 25.07
C ILE A 138 4.12 -20.16 24.23
N ILE A 139 3.23 -21.03 24.71
CA ILE A 139 2.91 -22.30 24.05
C ILE A 139 1.43 -22.70 24.14
N GLY A 140 0.89 -23.14 23.01
CA GLY A 140 -0.34 -23.91 22.99
C GLY A 140 -1.62 -23.09 22.84
N PHE A 141 -1.57 -21.86 22.33
CA PHE A 141 -2.73 -20.98 22.26
C PHE A 141 -3.24 -20.78 20.84
N THR A 142 -4.54 -20.51 20.70
CA THR A 142 -5.03 -19.68 19.62
C THR A 142 -4.94 -18.22 20.04
N ILE A 143 -4.20 -17.41 19.31
CA ILE A 143 -4.00 -15.98 19.54
C ILE A 143 -4.68 -15.24 18.40
N GLN A 144 -5.68 -14.41 18.71
CA GLN A 144 -6.50 -13.79 17.67
C GLN A 144 -6.94 -12.36 17.99
N ASN A 145 -7.34 -11.65 16.93
CA ASN A 145 -8.00 -10.34 16.96
C ASN A 145 -7.24 -9.24 17.72
N GLY A 146 -5.93 -9.39 17.91
CA GLY A 146 -5.12 -8.35 18.53
C GLY A 146 -4.99 -7.13 17.62
N LYS A 147 -5.12 -5.94 18.19
CA LYS A 147 -5.18 -4.65 17.48
C LYS A 147 -3.83 -3.94 17.35
N GLY A 148 -2.75 -4.55 17.85
CA GLY A 148 -1.40 -4.00 17.83
C GLY A 148 -1.11 -3.03 18.98
N THR A 149 0.12 -3.07 19.47
CA THR A 149 0.58 -2.17 20.53
C THR A 149 1.04 -0.86 19.94
N MET A 150 0.63 0.23 20.56
CA MET A 150 0.94 1.59 20.17
C MET A 150 2.35 1.96 20.60
N THR A 151 3.27 2.06 19.63
CA THR A 151 4.71 2.32 19.88
C THR A 151 5.09 3.78 19.76
N GLU A 152 4.27 4.59 19.08
CA GLU A 152 4.42 6.04 19.02
C GLU A 152 3.12 6.68 19.50
N GLY A 153 3.21 7.68 20.38
CA GLY A 153 2.07 8.31 21.03
C GLY A 153 1.47 9.50 20.27
N PRO A 154 0.33 10.04 20.76
CA PRO A 154 -0.36 11.15 20.15
C PRO A 154 0.47 12.43 20.17
N GLN A 155 1.16 12.72 19.06
CA GLN A 155 1.54 14.10 18.76
C GLN A 155 0.25 14.94 18.57
N TRP A 156 0.36 16.28 18.62
CA TRP A 156 -0.67 17.36 18.76
C TRP A 156 -2.01 17.25 17.96
N TYR A 157 -2.23 16.18 17.20
CA TYR A 157 -3.44 15.83 16.44
C TYR A 157 -3.90 14.35 16.58
N GLY A 158 -3.39 13.55 17.52
CA GLY A 158 -3.91 12.22 17.84
C GLY A 158 -3.26 11.04 17.11
N TYR A 159 -1.93 11.06 16.98
CA TYR A 159 -1.17 10.12 16.15
C TYR A 159 -0.74 8.86 16.89
N TYR A 160 -0.60 7.77 16.16
CA TYR A 160 0.03 6.58 16.70
C TYR A 160 0.47 5.59 15.64
N LYS A 161 1.61 4.95 15.90
CA LYS A 161 2.03 3.75 15.16
C LYS A 161 1.72 2.54 16.00
N LYS A 162 1.07 1.54 15.40
CA LYS A 162 0.84 0.24 16.04
C LYS A 162 1.71 -0.81 15.40
N LYS A 163 2.25 -1.72 16.22
CA LYS A 163 3.07 -2.84 15.79
C LYS A 163 2.64 -4.11 16.53
N GLY A 164 2.81 -5.28 15.92
CA GLY A 164 2.61 -6.58 16.57
C GLY A 164 1.16 -6.88 16.93
N GLY A 165 0.30 -7.22 15.98
CA GLY A 165 -1.12 -7.46 16.25
C GLY A 165 -1.35 -8.56 17.29
N GLY A 166 -0.84 -9.76 17.07
CA GLY A 166 -0.96 -10.87 18.02
C GLY A 166 0.00 -10.73 19.20
N VAL A 167 1.30 -10.58 18.92
CA VAL A 167 2.35 -10.39 19.92
C VAL A 167 3.18 -9.15 19.58
N TYR A 168 3.39 -8.29 20.56
CA TYR A 168 4.45 -7.29 20.54
C TYR A 168 5.48 -7.62 21.62
N SER A 169 6.71 -7.92 21.21
CA SER A 169 7.82 -8.26 22.10
C SER A 169 8.82 -7.11 22.14
N TYR A 170 9.02 -6.52 23.30
CA TYR A 170 9.93 -5.41 23.53
C TYR A 170 11.17 -5.85 24.28
N LEU A 171 12.33 -5.78 23.62
CA LEU A 171 13.67 -6.06 24.16
C LEU A 171 13.70 -7.32 25.05
N SER A 172 13.14 -8.43 24.56
CA SER A 172 13.01 -9.67 25.34
C SER A 172 13.53 -10.90 24.61
N ASN A 173 13.95 -11.91 25.37
CA ASN A 173 14.39 -13.21 24.83
C ASN A 173 13.23 -14.23 24.85
N THR A 174 12.04 -13.77 24.46
CA THR A 174 10.82 -14.58 24.46
C THR A 174 10.88 -15.69 23.41
N SER A 175 10.43 -16.89 23.77
CA SER A 175 10.23 -17.99 22.83
C SER A 175 8.75 -18.29 22.65
N ILE A 176 8.34 -18.50 21.39
CA ILE A 176 6.94 -18.68 21.00
C ILE A 176 6.87 -19.90 20.11
N HIS A 177 6.18 -20.97 20.51
CA HIS A 177 6.03 -22.15 19.66
C HIS A 177 4.76 -22.94 19.96
N TYR A 178 4.23 -23.61 18.93
CA TYR A 178 2.95 -24.33 18.93
C TYR A 178 1.75 -23.44 19.26
N ASN A 179 1.68 -22.26 18.64
CA ASN A 179 0.53 -21.37 18.72
C ASN A 179 -0.09 -21.20 17.33
N LYS A 180 -1.38 -20.87 17.32
CA LYS A 180 -2.17 -20.52 16.15
C LYS A 180 -2.43 -19.01 16.17
N PHE A 181 -1.80 -18.25 15.29
CA PHE A 181 -2.04 -16.83 15.09
C PHE A 181 -3.07 -16.64 13.98
N ILE A 182 -4.25 -16.13 14.33
CA ILE A 182 -5.33 -15.94 13.36
C ILE A 182 -6.04 -14.60 13.49
N ASN A 183 -6.32 -13.92 12.38
CA ASN A 183 -7.03 -12.63 12.37
C ASN A 183 -6.40 -11.58 13.28
N ASN A 184 -5.09 -11.62 13.49
CA ASN A 184 -4.43 -10.55 14.22
C ASN A 184 -4.07 -9.42 13.28
N GLY A 185 -4.27 -8.21 13.80
CA GLY A 185 -3.96 -6.98 13.11
C GLY A 185 -4.96 -6.52 12.08
N ALA A 186 -4.62 -5.40 11.49
CA ALA A 186 -5.41 -4.66 10.52
C ALA A 186 -4.48 -3.68 9.78
N GLN A 187 -5.00 -3.02 8.75
CA GLN A 187 -4.22 -2.11 7.90
C GLN A 187 -3.72 -0.84 8.63
N ASP A 188 -4.24 -0.53 9.83
CA ASP A 188 -3.73 0.53 10.70
C ASP A 188 -2.52 0.10 11.55
N ILE A 189 -2.17 -1.19 11.55
CA ILE A 189 -0.91 -1.70 12.11
C ILE A 189 0.18 -1.55 11.07
N GLU A 190 1.29 -0.94 11.45
CA GLU A 190 2.40 -0.68 10.55
C GLU A 190 3.19 -1.94 10.20
N TYR A 191 3.59 -2.72 11.22
CA TYR A 191 4.43 -3.90 11.07
C TYR A 191 3.98 -5.08 11.94
N GLY A 192 4.04 -6.29 11.38
CA GLY A 192 3.87 -7.54 12.14
C GLY A 192 2.44 -7.77 12.57
N GLY A 193 1.55 -8.11 11.64
CA GLY A 193 0.14 -8.44 11.95
C GLY A 193 0.04 -9.56 13.00
N ALA A 194 0.83 -10.63 12.86
CA ALA A 194 0.89 -11.68 13.89
C ALA A 194 1.87 -11.32 15.01
N ILE A 195 3.14 -11.03 14.68
CA ILE A 195 4.21 -10.86 15.67
C ILE A 195 5.14 -9.70 15.27
N TYR A 196 5.49 -8.87 16.24
CA TYR A 196 6.57 -7.89 16.11
C TYR A 196 7.59 -8.03 17.24
N PHE A 197 8.89 -8.02 16.90
CA PHE A 197 9.98 -7.97 17.87
C PHE A 197 10.74 -6.64 17.79
N GLN A 198 10.59 -5.80 18.80
CA GLN A 198 11.43 -4.64 19.00
C GLN A 198 12.75 -5.07 19.65
N THR A 199 13.84 -5.08 18.86
CA THR A 199 15.18 -5.46 19.35
C THR A 199 16.15 -4.28 19.41
N ASP A 200 15.79 -3.13 18.85
CA ASP A 200 16.60 -1.93 18.90
C ASP A 200 16.32 -1.13 20.17
N PRO A 201 17.30 -0.96 21.09
CA PRO A 201 17.10 -0.17 22.30
C PRO A 201 16.95 1.34 22.03
N SER A 202 17.18 1.81 20.80
CA SER A 202 16.96 3.21 20.41
C SER A 202 15.50 3.54 20.09
N GLU A 203 14.66 2.57 19.73
CA GLU A 203 13.20 2.77 19.69
C GLU A 203 12.60 2.41 21.04
N ASN A 204 12.67 3.38 21.94
CA ASN A 204 12.42 3.20 23.36
C ASN A 204 11.12 3.83 23.82
N TYR A 205 10.16 4.02 22.92
CA TYR A 205 8.85 4.59 23.25
C TYR A 205 7.78 3.53 23.04
N ILE A 206 6.85 3.46 23.98
CA ILE A 206 5.55 2.81 23.82
C ILE A 206 4.54 3.88 24.17
N GLY A 207 3.86 4.40 23.16
CA GLY A 207 3.11 5.62 23.31
C GLY A 207 3.99 6.85 23.54
N ASP A 208 3.62 7.66 24.53
CA ASP A 208 4.41 8.82 24.98
C ASP A 208 5.39 8.46 26.10
N ASN A 209 5.34 7.21 26.58
CA ASN A 209 6.15 6.76 27.70
C ASN A 209 7.55 6.37 27.22
N ASN A 210 8.55 7.04 27.80
CA ASN A 210 9.95 6.78 27.50
C ASN A 210 10.47 5.61 28.36
N PHE A 211 10.75 4.51 27.69
CA PHE A 211 11.29 3.27 28.22
C PHE A 211 12.80 3.12 27.99
N SER A 212 13.55 4.23 27.87
CA SER A 212 15.02 4.24 27.77
C SER A 212 15.73 3.57 28.97
N HIS A 213 15.01 3.44 30.09
CA HIS A 213 15.50 2.83 31.31
C HIS A 213 15.37 1.30 31.29
N LEU A 214 14.62 0.74 30.33
CA LEU A 214 14.49 -0.71 30.18
C LEU A 214 15.82 -1.32 29.73
N PHE A 215 16.14 -2.47 30.33
CA PHE A 215 17.42 -3.13 30.15
C PHE A 215 17.49 -3.78 28.76
N ASP A 216 18.51 -3.43 27.98
CA ASP A 216 18.77 -4.05 26.68
C ASP A 216 19.19 -5.51 26.87
N CYS A 217 18.31 -6.43 26.45
CA CYS A 217 18.56 -7.87 26.55
C CYS A 217 19.53 -8.44 25.54
N GLN A 218 20.06 -7.60 24.65
CA GLN A 218 21.02 -8.00 23.63
C GLN A 218 20.51 -9.22 22.88
N VAL A 219 19.27 -9.10 22.38
CA VAL A 219 18.56 -10.19 21.70
C VAL A 219 19.44 -10.67 20.55
N SER A 220 19.88 -11.93 20.64
CA SER A 220 20.77 -12.55 19.66
C SER A 220 20.11 -13.68 18.89
N GLU A 221 19.01 -14.21 19.42
CA GLU A 221 18.15 -15.20 18.79
C GLU A 221 16.68 -14.83 19.00
N ILE A 222 15.90 -14.90 17.93
CA ILE A 222 14.44 -14.89 17.96
C ILE A 222 13.97 -16.30 17.60
N ASN A 223 13.22 -16.93 18.51
CA ASN A 223 12.75 -18.31 18.33
C ASN A 223 11.23 -18.37 18.30
N ILE A 224 10.70 -18.42 17.08
CA ILE A 224 9.26 -18.44 16.76
C ILE A 224 8.89 -19.65 15.89
N GLN A 225 9.62 -20.76 16.06
CA GLN A 225 9.41 -22.01 15.33
C GLN A 225 8.06 -22.66 15.67
N LYS A 226 7.57 -23.54 14.80
CA LYS A 226 6.38 -24.37 15.03
C LYS A 226 5.13 -23.57 15.36
N ASN A 227 4.93 -22.43 14.70
CA ASN A 227 3.67 -21.69 14.81
C ASN A 227 2.87 -21.82 13.53
N PHE A 228 1.57 -21.58 13.63
CA PHE A 228 0.61 -21.63 12.54
C PHE A 228 0.07 -20.22 12.36
N TYR A 229 0.27 -19.63 11.18
CA TYR A 229 -0.16 -18.27 10.85
C TYR A 229 -1.23 -18.34 9.77
N ASN A 230 -2.34 -17.64 10.01
CA ASN A 230 -3.43 -17.55 9.05
C ASN A 230 -4.17 -16.21 9.14
N ASP A 231 -4.47 -15.56 8.02
CA ASP A 231 -5.28 -14.33 7.95
C ASP A 231 -4.81 -13.21 8.89
N ASN A 232 -3.50 -13.05 9.10
CA ASN A 232 -2.97 -11.90 9.85
C ASN A 232 -2.72 -10.72 8.91
N SER A 233 -2.86 -9.48 9.39
CA SER A 233 -2.77 -8.30 8.54
C SER A 233 -2.05 -7.13 9.19
N SER A 234 -1.22 -6.47 8.40
CA SER A 234 -0.61 -5.17 8.69
C SER A 234 -0.34 -4.43 7.38
N LYS A 235 0.14 -3.20 7.48
CA LYS A 235 0.58 -2.40 6.33
C LYS A 235 1.83 -3.01 5.70
N PHE A 236 2.77 -3.46 6.52
CA PHE A 236 3.97 -4.18 6.11
C PHE A 236 4.11 -5.44 6.97
N ALA A 237 4.57 -6.54 6.37
CA ALA A 237 4.78 -7.82 7.07
C ALA A 237 3.58 -8.35 7.87
N ASN A 238 2.57 -8.85 7.17
CA ASN A 238 1.35 -9.47 7.72
C ASN A 238 1.64 -10.52 8.80
N THR A 239 2.73 -11.29 8.68
CA THR A 239 3.11 -12.30 9.68
C THR A 239 4.09 -11.73 10.70
N PHE A 240 5.31 -11.38 10.29
CA PHE A 240 6.39 -11.11 11.24
C PHE A 240 7.29 -9.96 10.80
N ALA A 241 7.61 -9.08 11.74
CA ALA A 241 8.67 -8.09 11.56
C ALA A 241 9.51 -7.89 12.81
N SER A 242 10.71 -7.34 12.64
CA SER A 242 11.61 -7.01 13.74
C SER A 242 12.33 -5.67 13.55
N GLY A 243 12.53 -4.91 14.63
CA GLY A 243 13.26 -3.64 14.62
C GLY A 243 14.77 -3.81 14.72
N ASN A 244 15.49 -3.51 13.64
CA ASN A 244 16.97 -3.55 13.50
C ASN A 244 17.65 -4.81 14.06
N PHE A 245 17.05 -5.98 13.86
CA PHE A 245 17.61 -7.26 14.27
C PHE A 245 18.57 -7.81 13.20
N ASN A 246 19.76 -8.26 13.61
CA ASN A 246 20.75 -8.91 12.72
C ASN A 246 21.29 -10.24 13.28
N GLY A 247 20.53 -10.86 14.20
CA GLY A 247 20.88 -12.13 14.83
C GLY A 247 20.35 -13.35 14.08
N TYR A 248 20.07 -14.41 14.83
CA TYR A 248 19.52 -15.66 14.29
C TYR A 248 18.00 -15.72 14.50
N LEU A 249 17.24 -15.96 13.43
CA LEU A 249 15.79 -16.11 13.45
C LEU A 249 15.42 -17.57 13.15
N ASN A 250 14.82 -18.27 14.12
CA ASN A 250 14.34 -19.63 13.95
C ASN A 250 12.82 -19.65 13.74
N ILE A 251 12.40 -20.05 12.54
CA ILE A 251 11.00 -20.18 12.11
C ILE A 251 10.66 -21.62 11.66
N GLU A 252 11.53 -22.59 11.93
CA GLU A 252 11.41 -23.96 11.42
C GLU A 252 10.08 -24.63 11.78
N ASN A 253 9.64 -25.58 10.96
CA ASN A 253 8.44 -26.38 11.21
C ASN A 253 7.14 -25.55 11.40
N SER A 254 7.13 -24.31 10.93
CA SER A 254 5.97 -23.41 10.97
C SER A 254 5.14 -23.53 9.70
N LEU A 255 3.90 -23.06 9.79
CA LEU A 255 2.98 -22.94 8.67
C LEU A 255 2.60 -21.48 8.44
N PHE A 256 2.72 -21.02 7.20
CA PHE A 256 2.41 -19.64 6.80
C PHE A 256 1.23 -19.55 5.84
N ASP A 257 0.61 -18.37 5.77
CA ASP A 257 -0.35 -18.04 4.72
C ASP A 257 0.29 -18.20 3.33
N VAL A 258 1.39 -17.47 3.10
CA VAL A 258 2.11 -17.43 1.83
C VAL A 258 3.61 -17.60 2.07
N PHE A 259 4.24 -18.44 1.23
CA PHE A 259 5.69 -18.65 1.23
C PHE A 259 6.17 -18.92 -0.20
N ASP A 260 7.38 -18.48 -0.55
CA ASP A 260 8.00 -18.90 -1.80
C ASP A 260 8.52 -20.33 -1.65
N CYS A 261 7.72 -21.28 -2.13
CA CYS A 261 8.02 -22.70 -2.05
C CYS A 261 9.24 -23.14 -2.87
N TYR A 262 9.79 -22.29 -3.75
CA TYR A 262 10.89 -22.62 -4.65
C TYR A 262 12.21 -22.02 -4.17
N ASP A 263 12.22 -20.72 -3.87
CA ASP A 263 13.41 -20.02 -3.40
C ASP A 263 13.55 -20.08 -1.87
N THR A 264 12.55 -20.61 -1.17
CA THR A 264 12.49 -20.76 0.29
C THR A 264 12.59 -19.43 1.03
N THR A 265 11.97 -18.39 0.47
CA THR A 265 12.00 -17.00 0.96
C THR A 265 10.60 -16.48 1.23
N PHE A 266 10.53 -15.27 1.80
CA PHE A 266 9.30 -14.53 1.98
C PHE A 266 9.38 -13.19 1.26
N SER A 267 8.22 -12.68 0.82
CA SER A 267 8.10 -11.29 0.41
C SER A 267 8.03 -10.37 1.64
N LYS A 268 8.45 -9.11 1.46
CA LYS A 268 8.38 -8.06 2.50
C LYS A 268 6.94 -7.83 3.03
N LEU A 269 5.93 -8.22 2.25
CA LEU A 269 4.53 -8.12 2.67
C LEU A 269 4.15 -9.15 3.74
N TRP A 270 4.88 -10.26 3.87
CA TRP A 270 4.64 -11.26 4.93
C TRP A 270 5.69 -11.22 6.03
N PHE A 271 6.94 -10.98 5.65
CA PHE A 271 8.09 -10.97 6.55
C PHE A 271 9.02 -9.79 6.24
N ASP A 272 9.26 -8.94 7.24
CA ASP A 272 10.18 -7.81 7.11
C ASP A 272 11.27 -7.88 8.19
N VAL A 273 12.49 -8.18 7.74
CA VAL A 273 13.67 -8.34 8.59
C VAL A 273 14.88 -7.75 7.87
N MET A 274 15.91 -7.37 8.63
CA MET A 274 17.14 -6.88 8.02
C MET A 274 17.77 -7.95 7.11
N PRO A 275 18.35 -7.58 5.96
CA PRO A 275 19.03 -8.51 5.06
C PRO A 275 20.14 -9.33 5.72
N GLU A 276 20.76 -8.81 6.79
CA GLU A 276 21.82 -9.49 7.55
C GLU A 276 21.29 -10.58 8.51
N THR A 277 19.97 -10.67 8.72
CA THR A 277 19.36 -11.67 9.61
C THR A 277 19.59 -13.07 9.06
N ILE A 278 20.08 -13.99 9.89
CA ILE A 278 20.27 -15.39 9.52
C ILE A 278 19.01 -16.16 9.85
N ILE A 279 18.28 -16.62 8.83
CA ILE A 279 17.00 -17.31 8.99
C ILE A 279 17.19 -18.83 8.91
N SER A 280 16.63 -19.55 9.88
CA SER A 280 16.46 -21.01 9.86
C SER A 280 15.03 -21.36 9.49
N ASN A 281 14.84 -21.97 8.32
CA ASN A 281 13.55 -22.12 7.65
C ASN A 281 13.28 -23.57 7.17
N ALA A 282 13.83 -24.56 7.87
CA ALA A 282 13.60 -25.98 7.58
C ALA A 282 12.15 -26.41 7.86
N ASP A 283 11.66 -27.35 7.02
CA ASP A 283 10.36 -28.01 7.17
C ASP A 283 9.15 -27.04 7.26
N ILE A 284 9.24 -25.90 6.58
CA ILE A 284 8.13 -24.95 6.46
C ILE A 284 7.01 -25.53 5.59
N GLN A 285 5.77 -25.24 5.98
CA GLN A 285 4.58 -25.42 5.16
C GLN A 285 3.93 -24.07 4.84
N ALA A 286 3.10 -24.03 3.80
CA ALA A 286 2.27 -22.86 3.52
C ALA A 286 0.90 -23.28 3.01
N ASN A 287 -0.13 -22.49 3.35
CA ASN A 287 -1.45 -22.63 2.75
C ASN A 287 -1.40 -22.36 1.25
N GLN A 288 -0.54 -21.42 0.84
CA GLN A 288 -0.33 -21.06 -0.54
C GLN A 288 1.16 -20.89 -0.85
N CYS A 289 1.60 -21.52 -1.96
CA CYS A 289 2.86 -21.15 -2.58
C CYS A 289 2.67 -19.84 -3.34
N ALA A 290 3.63 -18.92 -3.19
CA ALA A 290 3.61 -17.67 -3.94
C ALA A 290 3.59 -17.91 -5.46
N PHE A 291 2.94 -17.00 -6.18
CA PHE A 291 3.01 -16.91 -7.63
C PHE A 291 4.40 -16.42 -8.02
N ASN A 292 5.18 -17.28 -8.68
CA ASN A 292 6.57 -16.99 -9.03
C ASN A 292 6.71 -16.64 -10.51
N ASN A 293 7.35 -15.49 -10.79
CA ASN A 293 7.94 -15.09 -12.08
C ASN A 293 7.03 -15.25 -13.32
N ASN A 294 5.71 -15.19 -13.14
CA ASN A 294 4.75 -15.17 -14.24
C ASN A 294 3.87 -13.93 -14.08
N ASP A 295 3.48 -13.36 -15.21
CA ASP A 295 2.46 -12.32 -15.23
C ASP A 295 1.14 -12.87 -14.68
N LEU A 296 0.39 -11.99 -14.04
CA LEU A 296 -0.92 -12.29 -13.48
C LEU A 296 -2.00 -11.50 -14.21
N TRP A 297 -3.22 -12.00 -14.16
CA TRP A 297 -4.42 -11.32 -14.63
C TRP A 297 -5.39 -11.11 -13.47
N VAL A 298 -5.90 -9.90 -13.35
CA VAL A 298 -6.92 -9.49 -12.37
C VAL A 298 -8.09 -8.89 -13.14
N SER A 299 -9.31 -9.24 -12.71
CA SER A 299 -10.54 -8.84 -13.37
C SER A 299 -11.64 -8.59 -12.33
N PRO A 300 -12.56 -7.63 -12.52
CA PRO A 300 -13.65 -7.39 -11.58
C PRO A 300 -14.54 -8.62 -11.32
N TYR A 301 -14.58 -9.53 -12.29
CA TYR A 301 -15.35 -10.78 -12.26
C TYR A 301 -14.51 -12.01 -11.90
N GLY A 302 -13.22 -11.81 -11.57
CA GLY A 302 -12.31 -12.88 -11.19
C GLY A 302 -12.59 -13.48 -9.81
N ILE A 303 -11.72 -14.39 -9.38
CA ILE A 303 -11.81 -15.06 -8.07
C ILE A 303 -10.42 -15.10 -7.43
N ASP A 304 -10.30 -14.56 -6.21
CA ASP A 304 -9.07 -14.65 -5.43
C ASP A 304 -8.91 -16.07 -4.88
N SER A 305 -7.91 -16.79 -5.40
CA SER A 305 -7.62 -18.18 -5.03
C SER A 305 -6.22 -18.58 -5.51
N PRO A 306 -5.53 -19.53 -4.83
CA PRO A 306 -4.23 -20.03 -5.27
C PRO A 306 -4.20 -20.64 -6.68
N ILE A 307 -5.36 -21.03 -7.23
CA ILE A 307 -5.47 -21.68 -8.55
C ILE A 307 -5.87 -20.72 -9.67
N ASN A 308 -6.08 -19.44 -9.36
CA ASN A 308 -6.41 -18.37 -10.28
C ASN A 308 -5.16 -17.51 -10.57
N GLY A 309 -5.28 -16.54 -11.48
CA GLY A 309 -4.20 -15.62 -11.88
C GLY A 309 -3.74 -15.74 -13.32
N SER A 310 -4.22 -16.74 -14.07
CA SER A 310 -4.05 -16.79 -15.54
C SER A 310 -5.09 -15.93 -16.26
N SER A 311 -4.84 -15.54 -17.52
CA SER A 311 -5.82 -14.84 -18.37
C SER A 311 -7.18 -15.54 -18.47
N ASP A 312 -7.23 -16.87 -18.45
CA ASP A 312 -8.49 -17.65 -18.55
C ASP A 312 -9.24 -17.73 -17.20
N ASN A 313 -8.53 -17.51 -16.09
CA ASN A 313 -9.04 -17.63 -14.72
C ASN A 313 -8.42 -16.51 -13.87
N PRO A 314 -8.81 -15.24 -14.09
CA PRO A 314 -8.17 -14.11 -13.43
C PRO A 314 -8.46 -14.11 -11.92
N LEU A 315 -7.57 -13.45 -11.17
CA LEU A 315 -7.80 -13.05 -9.78
C LEU A 315 -8.85 -11.92 -9.74
N LYS A 316 -9.38 -11.65 -8.55
CA LYS A 316 -10.40 -10.62 -8.36
C LYS A 316 -9.83 -9.29 -7.89
N THR A 317 -8.85 -9.34 -6.97
CA THR A 317 -8.26 -8.13 -6.38
C THR A 317 -6.75 -8.03 -6.60
N ILE A 318 -6.29 -6.80 -6.77
CA ILE A 318 -4.89 -6.43 -6.94
C ILE A 318 -4.15 -6.62 -5.62
N LYS A 319 -4.78 -6.30 -4.48
CA LYS A 319 -4.15 -6.54 -3.17
C LYS A 319 -3.84 -8.02 -2.96
N TYR A 320 -4.79 -8.92 -3.28
CA TYR A 320 -4.54 -10.35 -3.19
C TYR A 320 -3.40 -10.79 -4.11
N ALA A 321 -3.33 -10.27 -5.35
CA ALA A 321 -2.22 -10.55 -6.25
C ALA A 321 -0.86 -10.12 -5.63
N LEU A 322 -0.76 -8.88 -5.13
CA LEU A 322 0.46 -8.36 -4.50
C LEU A 322 0.89 -9.17 -3.27
N GLU A 323 -0.06 -9.53 -2.41
CA GLU A 323 0.23 -10.35 -1.22
C GLU A 323 0.66 -11.77 -1.60
N ASN A 324 0.32 -12.27 -2.79
CA ASN A 324 0.60 -13.66 -3.16
C ASN A 324 1.71 -13.85 -4.20
N ILE A 325 2.44 -12.80 -4.57
CA ILE A 325 3.57 -12.89 -5.51
C ILE A 325 4.93 -12.93 -4.81
N SER A 326 5.91 -13.55 -5.48
CA SER A 326 7.33 -13.52 -5.12
C SER A 326 8.15 -13.21 -6.38
N PRO A 327 8.41 -11.92 -6.68
CA PRO A 327 9.27 -11.54 -7.79
C PRO A 327 10.73 -11.90 -7.49
N SER A 328 11.40 -12.56 -8.43
CA SER A 328 12.85 -12.79 -8.30
C SER A 328 13.64 -11.51 -8.60
N ILE A 329 14.90 -11.47 -8.15
CA ILE A 329 15.82 -10.34 -8.41
C ILE A 329 16.02 -10.07 -9.91
N GLN A 330 15.80 -11.07 -10.77
CA GLN A 330 15.99 -10.96 -12.23
C GLN A 330 14.67 -10.95 -13.03
N GLY A 331 13.52 -11.15 -12.39
CA GLY A 331 12.22 -11.28 -13.03
C GLY A 331 11.31 -10.12 -12.66
N SER A 332 10.74 -9.46 -13.66
CA SER A 332 9.60 -8.55 -13.49
C SER A 332 8.31 -9.34 -13.57
N ILE A 333 7.33 -8.99 -12.74
CA ILE A 333 5.96 -9.52 -12.80
C ILE A 333 5.04 -8.40 -13.27
N THR A 334 4.29 -8.64 -14.34
CA THR A 334 3.21 -7.75 -14.77
C THR A 334 1.88 -8.25 -14.25
N ILE A 335 1.16 -7.41 -13.52
CA ILE A 335 -0.24 -7.61 -13.15
C ILE A 335 -1.09 -6.89 -14.20
N ASN A 336 -1.70 -7.67 -15.09
CA ASN A 336 -2.60 -7.19 -16.14
C ASN A 336 -4.01 -7.04 -15.57
N LEU A 337 -4.62 -5.87 -15.77
CA LEU A 337 -5.95 -5.55 -15.29
C LEU A 337 -6.91 -5.45 -16.47
N ASP A 338 -8.00 -6.23 -16.41
CA ASP A 338 -9.12 -6.06 -17.33
C ASP A 338 -9.84 -4.72 -17.08
N GLU A 339 -10.68 -4.33 -18.03
CA GLU A 339 -11.60 -3.21 -17.88
C GLU A 339 -12.51 -3.37 -16.65
N GLY A 340 -12.75 -2.26 -15.97
CA GLY A 340 -13.66 -2.13 -14.84
C GLY A 340 -13.13 -1.28 -13.70
N VAL A 341 -13.94 -1.18 -12.64
CA VAL A 341 -13.64 -0.39 -11.45
C VAL A 341 -13.23 -1.31 -10.31
N TYR A 342 -12.00 -1.13 -9.82
CA TYR A 342 -11.44 -1.84 -8.69
C TYR A 342 -11.64 -0.99 -7.44
N SER A 343 -12.62 -1.37 -6.63
CA SER A 343 -13.02 -0.65 -5.42
C SER A 343 -13.56 -1.60 -4.35
N TYR A 344 -13.68 -1.11 -3.13
CA TYR A 344 -14.25 -1.89 -2.02
C TYR A 344 -15.67 -2.41 -2.33
N TYR A 345 -16.50 -1.61 -3.00
CA TYR A 345 -17.90 -1.96 -3.25
C TYR A 345 -18.09 -2.83 -4.50
N GLU A 346 -17.24 -2.69 -5.52
CA GLU A 346 -17.38 -3.44 -6.77
C GLU A 346 -16.63 -4.77 -6.73
N THR A 347 -15.35 -4.74 -6.36
CA THR A 347 -14.50 -5.94 -6.39
C THR A 347 -14.18 -6.47 -5.00
N GLY A 348 -14.28 -5.62 -3.97
CA GLY A 348 -13.74 -5.89 -2.64
C GLY A 348 -12.31 -5.41 -2.46
N GLU A 349 -11.77 -4.65 -3.42
CA GLU A 349 -10.42 -4.11 -3.39
C GLU A 349 -10.19 -3.26 -2.14
N ARG A 350 -9.03 -3.43 -1.50
CA ARG A 350 -8.68 -2.69 -0.29
C ARG A 350 -7.35 -1.96 -0.48
N TYR A 351 -7.40 -0.65 -0.30
CA TYR A 351 -6.22 0.21 -0.32
C TYR A 351 -5.65 0.40 1.10
N ALA A 352 -4.36 0.66 1.29
CA ALA A 352 -3.32 0.86 0.26
C ALA A 352 -2.90 -0.45 -0.46
N LEU A 353 -2.49 -0.30 -1.72
CA LEU A 353 -1.71 -1.29 -2.46
C LEU A 353 -0.22 -1.07 -2.15
N ASN A 354 0.39 -2.03 -1.45
CA ASN A 354 1.80 -1.98 -1.09
C ASN A 354 2.60 -2.75 -2.14
N PHE A 355 3.47 -2.04 -2.85
CA PHE A 355 4.26 -2.63 -3.92
C PHE A 355 5.50 -3.37 -3.39
N LEU A 356 5.97 -4.32 -4.19
CA LEU A 356 7.28 -4.96 -4.10
C LEU A 356 8.12 -4.50 -5.29
N SER A 357 9.45 -4.67 -5.22
CA SER A 357 10.32 -4.42 -6.38
C SER A 357 9.97 -5.32 -7.57
N ASN A 358 10.30 -4.85 -8.78
CA ASN A 358 10.12 -5.53 -10.06
C ASN A 358 8.64 -5.84 -10.39
N ILE A 359 7.74 -4.91 -10.05
CA ILE A 359 6.30 -5.04 -10.31
C ILE A 359 5.85 -4.00 -11.32
N SER A 360 5.15 -4.48 -12.34
CA SER A 360 4.42 -3.65 -13.30
C SER A 360 2.92 -3.87 -13.14
N ILE A 361 2.12 -2.82 -13.12
CA ILE A 361 0.65 -2.91 -13.26
C ILE A 361 0.27 -2.28 -14.60
N LYS A 362 -0.55 -3.00 -15.37
CA LYS A 362 -1.00 -2.56 -16.69
C LYS A 362 -2.50 -2.70 -16.82
N GLY A 363 -3.21 -1.60 -17.05
CA GLY A 363 -4.63 -1.61 -17.37
C GLY A 363 -4.92 -1.74 -18.87
N SER A 364 -6.20 -1.62 -19.21
CA SER A 364 -6.68 -1.62 -20.60
C SER A 364 -6.77 -0.20 -21.19
N GLY A 365 -6.68 0.83 -20.36
CA GLY A 365 -6.70 2.24 -20.73
C GLY A 365 -7.23 3.13 -19.59
N ILE A 366 -6.90 4.43 -19.61
CA ILE A 366 -7.27 5.38 -18.55
C ILE A 366 -8.77 5.45 -18.24
N ASN A 367 -9.64 5.28 -19.25
CA ASN A 367 -11.09 5.31 -19.09
C ASN A 367 -11.71 3.91 -18.93
N GLN A 368 -10.89 2.86 -18.97
CA GLN A 368 -11.33 1.46 -18.95
C GLN A 368 -10.99 0.79 -17.62
N THR A 369 -9.78 0.99 -17.10
CA THR A 369 -9.31 0.40 -15.85
C THR A 369 -9.19 1.50 -14.79
N ILE A 370 -10.02 1.43 -13.74
CA ILE A 370 -10.14 2.48 -12.73
C ILE A 370 -9.90 1.90 -11.34
N LEU A 371 -8.86 2.36 -10.65
CA LEU A 371 -8.57 2.09 -9.25
C LEU A 371 -9.26 3.18 -8.42
N ASP A 372 -10.34 2.85 -7.72
CA ASP A 372 -11.19 3.84 -7.03
C ASP A 372 -11.17 3.67 -5.51
N GLY A 373 -10.62 4.68 -4.83
CA GLY A 373 -10.58 4.75 -3.37
C GLY A 373 -11.95 5.01 -2.72
N GLY A 374 -12.99 5.32 -3.49
CA GLY A 374 -14.36 5.43 -2.99
C GLY A 374 -14.68 6.73 -2.25
N LEU A 375 -13.79 7.73 -2.23
CA LEU A 375 -14.06 9.06 -1.66
C LEU A 375 -15.29 9.74 -2.31
N LEU A 376 -15.62 9.40 -3.56
CA LEU A 376 -16.79 9.94 -4.26
C LEU A 376 -18.13 9.47 -3.66
N SER A 377 -18.12 8.39 -2.88
CA SER A 377 -19.30 7.87 -2.15
C SER A 377 -19.51 8.54 -0.78
N PHE A 378 -18.70 9.54 -0.42
CA PHE A 378 -18.74 10.24 0.86
C PHE A 378 -19.99 11.12 1.00
N ASP A 379 -20.82 10.84 2.02
CA ASP A 379 -21.87 11.74 2.49
C ASP A 379 -21.25 12.84 3.39
N PRO A 380 -21.19 14.10 2.96
CA PRO A 380 -20.62 15.20 3.74
C PRO A 380 -21.42 15.54 5.01
N TYR A 381 -22.60 14.95 5.20
CA TYR A 381 -23.46 15.13 6.39
C TYR A 381 -23.63 13.85 7.23
N GLY A 382 -22.99 12.75 6.84
CA GLY A 382 -22.99 11.49 7.58
C GLY A 382 -21.96 11.47 8.72
N GLU A 383 -22.11 10.52 9.66
CA GLU A 383 -21.04 10.21 10.61
C GLU A 383 -19.79 9.77 9.84
N TYR A 384 -18.64 10.37 10.14
CA TYR A 384 -17.34 10.00 9.58
C TYR A 384 -17.16 8.47 9.71
N PRO A 385 -17.09 7.69 8.61
CA PRO A 385 -16.70 6.30 8.73
C PRO A 385 -15.33 6.26 9.42
N THR A 386 -15.22 5.49 10.50
CA THR A 386 -14.01 5.38 11.35
C THR A 386 -12.83 4.69 10.65
N SER A 387 -12.94 4.43 9.35
CA SER A 387 -11.92 3.82 8.50
C SER A 387 -12.00 4.44 7.12
N PHE A 388 -11.48 5.66 6.96
CA PHE A 388 -11.25 6.19 5.62
C PHE A 388 -10.10 5.42 4.98
N PRO A 389 -10.16 5.17 3.66
CA PRO A 389 -9.04 4.59 2.95
C PRO A 389 -7.81 5.46 3.18
N THR A 390 -6.70 4.78 3.44
CA THR A 390 -5.35 5.33 3.37
C THR A 390 -5.03 5.66 1.91
N SER A 391 -3.83 6.19 1.66
CA SER A 391 -3.31 6.42 0.31
C SER A 391 -3.55 5.21 -0.60
N MET A 392 -3.81 5.45 -1.88
CA MET A 392 -4.09 4.37 -2.85
C MET A 392 -2.90 3.45 -3.00
N ILE A 393 -1.71 4.02 -3.21
CA ILE A 393 -0.50 3.25 -3.52
C ILE A 393 0.63 3.66 -2.60
N LEU A 394 1.38 2.68 -2.12
CA LEU A 394 2.57 2.84 -1.32
C LEU A 394 3.73 2.05 -1.91
N ILE A 395 4.82 2.77 -2.15
CA ILE A 395 6.07 2.24 -2.69
C ILE A 395 7.18 2.65 -1.72
N ASP A 396 7.77 1.68 -1.04
CA ASP A 396 8.80 1.93 -0.03
C ASP A 396 9.98 0.96 -0.18
N ASN A 397 11.17 1.52 -0.41
CA ASN A 397 12.40 0.77 -0.66
C ASN A 397 12.25 -0.26 -1.79
N CYS A 398 11.65 0.17 -2.91
CA CYS A 398 11.35 -0.67 -4.06
C CYS A 398 12.03 -0.17 -5.33
N GLU A 399 12.38 -1.10 -6.22
CA GLU A 399 13.01 -0.81 -7.52
C GLU A 399 12.16 -1.36 -8.68
N ASN A 400 12.27 -0.75 -9.85
CA ASN A 400 11.64 -1.15 -11.11
C ASN A 400 10.11 -1.24 -11.05
N ILE A 401 9.47 -0.16 -10.57
CA ILE A 401 8.01 -0.07 -10.52
C ILE A 401 7.46 0.64 -11.75
N ASN A 402 6.48 0.03 -12.42
CA ASN A 402 5.78 0.61 -13.56
C ASN A 402 4.26 0.53 -13.37
N ILE A 403 3.54 1.61 -13.68
CA ILE A 403 2.08 1.62 -13.72
C ILE A 403 1.64 2.27 -15.03
N SER A 404 0.80 1.58 -15.78
CA SER A 404 0.40 2.04 -17.12
C SER A 404 -1.06 1.76 -17.46
N ASP A 405 -1.60 2.56 -18.37
CA ASP A 405 -2.91 2.36 -19.02
C ASP A 405 -4.09 2.28 -18.03
N LEU A 406 -4.10 3.12 -16.99
CA LEU A 406 -5.16 3.11 -15.95
C LEU A 406 -5.35 4.44 -15.24
N SER A 407 -6.49 4.56 -14.55
CA SER A 407 -6.79 5.67 -13.64
C SER A 407 -6.64 5.27 -12.18
N ILE A 408 -6.05 6.14 -11.36
CA ILE A 408 -6.00 6.05 -9.90
C ILE A 408 -6.76 7.26 -9.36
N VAL A 409 -7.88 7.02 -8.67
CA VAL A 409 -8.81 8.09 -8.31
C VAL A 409 -9.32 7.98 -6.87
N SER A 410 -9.82 9.11 -6.36
CA SER A 410 -10.62 9.16 -5.12
C SER A 410 -9.89 8.67 -3.86
N GLY A 411 -8.56 8.73 -3.87
CA GLY A 411 -7.73 8.40 -2.72
C GLY A 411 -7.81 9.45 -1.62
N ASN A 412 -7.57 9.04 -0.38
CA ASN A 412 -7.52 9.93 0.77
C ASN A 412 -6.32 9.57 1.61
N HIS A 413 -5.57 10.56 2.08
CA HIS A 413 -4.56 10.34 3.10
C HIS A 413 -5.10 10.87 4.41
N GLN A 414 -5.45 9.97 5.32
CA GLN A 414 -5.37 10.33 6.73
C GLN A 414 -3.89 10.51 6.98
N SER A 415 -3.43 11.76 7.10
CA SER A 415 -2.01 12.01 7.27
C SER A 415 -1.51 11.40 8.57
N HIS A 416 -0.26 11.71 8.91
CA HIS A 416 0.33 11.63 10.25
C HIS A 416 1.56 10.69 10.27
N ASP A 417 2.68 11.28 9.83
CA ASP A 417 4.08 10.89 10.01
C ASP A 417 4.72 9.78 9.14
N ASN A 418 4.06 9.33 8.07
CA ASN A 418 4.86 8.88 6.92
C ASN A 418 5.36 10.12 6.18
N LEU A 419 6.61 10.08 5.71
CA LEU A 419 7.20 11.19 4.96
C LEU A 419 6.26 11.65 3.81
N GLY A 420 5.44 10.74 3.27
CA GLY A 420 4.57 10.97 2.11
C GLY A 420 3.19 11.40 2.52
N THR A 421 2.68 12.40 1.80
CA THR A 421 1.52 13.16 2.23
C THR A 421 0.31 13.03 1.31
N ALA A 422 0.42 12.25 0.23
CA ALA A 422 -0.57 12.16 -0.83
C ALA A 422 -1.64 11.09 -0.57
N GLY A 423 -2.88 11.40 -0.95
CA GLY A 423 -3.99 10.45 -0.99
C GLY A 423 -3.91 9.50 -2.18
N GLY A 424 -3.21 9.88 -3.26
CA GLY A 424 -2.95 9.00 -4.39
C GLY A 424 -1.76 8.07 -4.13
N ILE A 425 -0.56 8.50 -4.48
CA ILE A 425 0.65 7.66 -4.50
C ILE A 425 1.72 8.23 -3.55
N ASN A 426 2.24 7.39 -2.64
CA ASN A 426 3.40 7.74 -1.81
C ASN A 426 4.61 6.86 -2.13
N ILE A 427 5.77 7.50 -2.24
CA ILE A 427 7.00 6.91 -2.78
C ILE A 427 8.18 7.29 -1.88
N PHE A 428 8.90 6.29 -1.39
CA PHE A 428 10.04 6.46 -0.47
C PHE A 428 11.22 5.62 -0.93
N ASN A 429 12.38 6.25 -1.10
CA ASN A 429 13.63 5.56 -1.45
C ASN A 429 13.43 4.57 -2.60
N SER A 430 12.65 4.96 -3.62
CA SER A 430 12.18 4.06 -4.67
C SER A 430 12.19 4.75 -6.03
N ASN A 431 11.94 3.98 -7.09
CA ASN A 431 11.60 4.53 -8.40
C ASN A 431 10.18 4.20 -8.84
N LEU A 432 9.58 5.08 -9.63
CA LEU A 432 8.26 4.88 -10.24
C LEU A 432 8.22 5.42 -11.66
N THR A 433 7.77 4.58 -12.58
CA THR A 433 7.36 4.97 -13.93
C THR A 433 5.85 5.00 -14.04
N LEU A 434 5.29 6.09 -14.56
CA LEU A 434 3.89 6.21 -14.93
C LEU A 434 3.79 6.49 -16.43
N GLU A 435 2.97 5.73 -17.14
CA GLU A 435 2.76 5.88 -18.59
C GLU A 435 1.28 5.77 -18.94
N ASN A 436 0.72 6.75 -19.63
CA ASN A 436 -0.70 6.76 -20.01
C ASN A 436 -1.61 6.54 -18.79
N THR A 437 -1.47 7.43 -17.79
CA THR A 437 -2.20 7.31 -16.51
C THR A 437 -2.96 8.57 -16.14
N ASN A 438 -3.96 8.42 -15.27
CA ASN A 438 -4.69 9.53 -14.69
C ASN A 438 -4.68 9.41 -13.15
N VAL A 439 -4.12 10.40 -12.44
CA VAL A 439 -4.01 10.43 -10.98
C VAL A 439 -4.81 11.62 -10.45
N SER A 440 -6.06 11.38 -10.07
CA SER A 440 -7.04 12.46 -9.93
C SER A 440 -8.04 12.35 -8.79
N GLY A 441 -8.52 13.49 -8.31
CA GLY A 441 -9.55 13.54 -7.28
C GLY A 441 -9.08 13.08 -5.88
N HIS A 442 -7.77 13.16 -5.60
CA HIS A 442 -7.20 12.76 -4.31
C HIS A 442 -7.29 13.86 -3.26
N ARG A 443 -7.53 13.47 -2.00
CA ARG A 443 -7.37 14.37 -0.85
C ARG A 443 -5.95 14.32 -0.29
N TYR A 444 -5.48 15.48 0.16
CA TYR A 444 -4.16 15.75 0.74
C TYR A 444 -2.95 15.65 -0.21
N GLY A 445 -3.17 15.45 -1.51
CA GLY A 445 -2.14 15.46 -2.56
C GLY A 445 -2.31 14.28 -3.51
N ALA A 446 -1.87 14.42 -4.77
CA ALA A 446 -1.91 13.35 -5.77
C ALA A 446 -0.73 12.40 -5.59
N ILE A 447 0.49 12.93 -5.56
CA ILE A 447 1.73 12.15 -5.54
C ILE A 447 2.73 12.80 -4.57
N SER A 448 3.39 11.99 -3.76
CA SER A 448 4.43 12.43 -2.83
C SER A 448 5.66 11.52 -2.93
N ALA A 449 6.85 12.10 -3.13
CA ALA A 449 8.08 11.35 -3.32
C ALA A 449 9.23 11.90 -2.47
N PHE A 450 9.93 10.99 -1.80
CA PHE A 450 11.06 11.29 -0.91
C PHE A 450 12.25 10.42 -1.27
N SER A 451 13.40 11.05 -1.51
CA SER A 451 14.63 10.34 -1.89
C SER A 451 14.41 9.36 -3.04
N SER A 452 13.59 9.74 -4.02
CA SER A 452 13.04 8.83 -5.04
C SER A 452 13.29 9.32 -6.47
N GLU A 453 13.16 8.41 -7.44
CA GLU A 453 13.33 8.68 -8.87
C GLU A 453 12.00 8.48 -9.63
N LEU A 454 11.51 9.52 -10.30
CA LEU A 454 10.22 9.48 -11.00
C LEU A 454 10.37 9.74 -12.50
N THR A 455 9.70 8.93 -13.31
CA THR A 455 9.60 9.11 -14.76
C THR A 455 8.16 9.03 -15.19
N PHE A 456 7.55 10.16 -15.58
CA PHE A 456 6.13 10.19 -15.95
C PHE A 456 5.97 10.63 -17.40
N THR A 457 5.12 9.91 -18.12
CA THR A 457 4.81 10.13 -19.54
C THR A 457 3.31 10.04 -19.77
N ASN A 458 2.77 10.88 -20.65
CA ASN A 458 1.35 10.89 -21.04
C ASN A 458 0.42 10.79 -19.83
N THR A 459 0.67 11.61 -18.81
CA THR A 459 0.03 11.45 -17.48
C THR A 459 -0.77 12.69 -17.11
N ILE A 460 -2.01 12.46 -16.67
CA ILE A 460 -2.93 13.49 -16.18
C ILE A 460 -2.88 13.51 -14.66
N ILE A 461 -2.70 14.70 -14.07
CA ILE A 461 -2.77 14.90 -12.62
C ILE A 461 -3.76 16.02 -12.38
N SER A 462 -4.98 15.66 -11.97
CA SER A 462 -6.06 16.64 -11.92
C SER A 462 -6.97 16.56 -10.70
N ARG A 463 -7.57 17.69 -10.34
CA ARG A 463 -8.62 17.76 -9.31
C ARG A 463 -8.20 17.25 -7.93
N ASN A 464 -6.90 17.24 -7.66
CA ASN A 464 -6.38 16.84 -6.37
C ASN A 464 -6.42 18.02 -5.41
N SER A 465 -6.50 17.74 -4.11
CA SER A 465 -6.59 18.76 -3.07
C SER A 465 -5.36 18.73 -2.16
N GLY A 466 -4.69 19.86 -1.96
CA GLY A 466 -3.55 19.99 -1.05
C GLY A 466 -3.98 20.10 0.41
N GLY A 467 -3.25 19.43 1.31
CA GLY A 467 -3.34 19.62 2.76
C GLY A 467 -2.66 20.91 3.25
N LEU A 468 -2.69 21.20 4.55
CA LEU A 468 -2.12 22.43 5.15
C LEU A 468 -0.61 22.64 4.90
N PHE A 469 0.12 21.66 4.37
CA PHE A 469 1.56 21.74 4.12
C PHE A 469 2.01 21.04 2.82
N ASN A 470 1.09 20.68 1.92
CA ASN A 470 1.41 19.83 0.76
C ASN A 470 1.00 20.49 -0.55
N SER A 471 1.70 20.13 -1.63
CA SER A 471 1.19 20.31 -2.98
C SER A 471 -0.10 19.52 -3.19
N ALA A 472 -1.00 20.04 -4.01
CA ALA A 472 -2.19 19.33 -4.42
C ALA A 472 -1.84 18.29 -5.51
N GLY A 473 -0.97 18.64 -6.45
CA GLY A 473 -0.44 17.72 -7.46
C GLY A 473 0.69 16.87 -6.90
N ILE A 474 1.94 17.30 -7.14
CA ILE A 474 3.15 16.51 -6.86
C ILE A 474 4.02 17.20 -5.80
N GLN A 475 4.43 16.45 -4.79
CA GLN A 475 5.47 16.85 -3.84
C GLN A 475 6.76 16.04 -4.09
N LEU A 476 7.88 16.74 -4.25
CA LEU A 476 9.22 16.15 -4.36
C LEU A 476 10.11 16.63 -3.21
N ASN A 477 10.78 15.71 -2.53
CA ASN A 477 11.78 16.00 -1.51
C ASN A 477 13.03 15.14 -1.73
N SER A 478 14.20 15.77 -1.86
CA SER A 478 15.47 15.10 -2.17
C SER A 478 15.36 14.08 -3.32
N SER A 479 14.52 14.39 -4.32
CA SER A 479 14.12 13.45 -5.37
C SER A 479 14.58 13.91 -6.74
N TYR A 480 14.60 12.97 -7.68
CA TYR A 480 14.90 13.20 -9.08
C TYR A 480 13.66 12.90 -9.93
N ALA A 481 13.24 13.81 -10.79
CA ALA A 481 12.03 13.65 -11.59
C ALA A 481 12.23 14.12 -13.03
N ASN A 482 11.89 13.25 -13.98
CA ASN A 482 11.92 13.51 -15.43
C ASN A 482 10.52 13.28 -16.01
N PHE A 483 9.84 14.36 -16.36
CA PHE A 483 8.48 14.33 -16.84
C PHE A 483 8.40 14.81 -18.29
N HIS A 484 7.60 14.13 -19.11
CA HIS A 484 7.23 14.68 -20.42
C HIS A 484 5.79 14.33 -20.79
N ASN A 485 5.13 15.22 -21.53
CA ASN A 485 3.73 15.04 -21.92
C ASN A 485 2.81 14.86 -20.69
N LEU A 486 2.89 15.79 -19.73
CA LEU A 486 1.99 15.82 -18.57
C LEU A 486 0.91 16.88 -18.76
N THR A 487 -0.29 16.60 -18.26
CA THR A 487 -1.33 17.61 -18.04
C THR A 487 -1.64 17.71 -16.55
N ILE A 488 -1.21 18.80 -15.91
CA ILE A 488 -1.45 19.07 -14.49
C ILE A 488 -2.44 20.22 -14.36
N THR A 489 -3.67 19.94 -13.97
CA THR A 489 -4.76 20.93 -14.04
C THR A 489 -5.85 20.73 -13.00
N ASP A 490 -6.64 21.77 -12.72
CA ASP A 490 -7.76 21.73 -11.78
C ASP A 490 -7.39 21.31 -10.34
N ASN A 491 -6.10 21.27 -9.97
CA ASN A 491 -5.69 20.96 -8.61
C ASN A 491 -5.87 22.19 -7.71
N TYR A 492 -6.22 21.99 -6.44
CA TYR A 492 -6.59 23.09 -5.54
C TYR A 492 -6.02 22.94 -4.13
N GLY A 493 -5.77 24.07 -3.47
CA GLY A 493 -5.29 24.06 -2.07
C GLY A 493 -3.80 23.81 -1.92
N GLY A 494 -3.35 23.64 -0.68
CA GLY A 494 -1.92 23.63 -0.32
C GLY A 494 -1.41 25.00 0.13
N TRP A 495 -0.44 25.06 1.05
CA TRP A 495 0.22 26.32 1.45
C TRP A 495 1.44 26.67 0.58
N GLY A 496 1.93 25.72 -0.22
CA GLY A 496 3.03 25.87 -1.17
C GLY A 496 2.54 25.91 -2.62
N ALA A 497 3.42 25.54 -3.55
CA ALA A 497 3.04 25.43 -4.96
C ALA A 497 1.97 24.34 -5.17
N VAL A 498 0.88 24.71 -5.83
CA VAL A 498 -0.33 23.86 -5.92
C VAL A 498 -0.11 22.66 -6.82
N SER A 499 0.56 22.86 -7.96
CA SER A 499 0.71 21.83 -8.98
C SER A 499 1.94 20.96 -8.69
N ILE A 500 3.11 21.58 -8.49
CA ILE A 500 4.35 20.87 -8.18
C ILE A 500 5.16 21.66 -7.13
N ASN A 501 5.46 21.02 -6.01
CA ASN A 501 6.37 21.55 -5.00
C ASN A 501 7.69 20.75 -4.96
N ILE A 502 8.83 21.45 -5.01
CA ILE A 502 10.15 20.89 -5.30
C ILE A 502 11.15 21.30 -4.23
N ASP A 503 11.33 20.47 -3.21
CA ASP A 503 12.07 20.80 -2.00
C ASP A 503 13.32 19.93 -1.79
N ASP A 504 14.12 20.29 -0.78
CA ASP A 504 15.26 19.52 -0.27
C ASP A 504 16.29 19.11 -1.33
N SER A 505 16.72 20.07 -2.16
CA SER A 505 17.72 19.87 -3.22
C SER A 505 17.30 18.85 -4.30
N SER A 506 16.00 18.78 -4.58
CA SER A 506 15.47 17.96 -5.67
C SER A 506 15.93 18.46 -7.05
N TYR A 507 15.95 17.53 -8.02
CA TYR A 507 16.25 17.80 -9.42
C TYR A 507 15.01 17.47 -10.26
N PHE A 508 14.55 18.45 -11.03
CA PHE A 508 13.27 18.37 -11.74
C PHE A 508 13.42 18.82 -13.19
N ASN A 509 13.04 17.95 -14.12
CA ASN A 509 12.92 18.23 -15.55
C ASN A 509 11.48 18.01 -16.00
N MET A 510 10.94 18.95 -16.80
CA MET A 510 9.63 18.80 -17.44
C MET A 510 9.65 19.36 -18.86
N ILE A 511 9.15 18.58 -19.82
CA ILE A 511 9.12 18.92 -21.25
C ILE A 511 7.72 18.61 -21.84
N ASN A 512 7.31 19.32 -22.90
CA ASN A 512 6.05 19.06 -23.63
C ASN A 512 4.82 18.96 -22.71
N SER A 513 4.75 19.75 -21.65
CA SER A 513 3.73 19.58 -20.61
C SER A 513 2.84 20.82 -20.46
N ILE A 514 1.64 20.63 -19.93
CA ILE A 514 0.69 21.70 -19.59
C ILE A 514 0.53 21.76 -18.07
N VAL A 515 0.69 22.96 -17.49
CA VAL A 515 0.31 23.27 -16.12
C VAL A 515 -0.63 24.46 -16.14
N TRP A 516 -1.91 24.21 -15.89
CA TRP A 516 -2.97 25.19 -16.12
C TRP A 516 -4.13 25.06 -15.14
N ASN A 517 -4.76 26.15 -14.72
CA ASN A 517 -5.93 26.19 -13.85
C ASN A 517 -5.74 25.47 -12.50
N ASN A 518 -4.56 25.60 -11.89
CA ASN A 518 -4.30 25.09 -10.54
C ASN A 518 -4.41 26.23 -9.52
N LEU A 519 -5.33 26.12 -8.56
CA LEU A 519 -5.84 27.27 -7.80
C LEU A 519 -5.44 27.25 -6.31
N PHE A 520 -4.84 28.36 -5.85
CA PHE A 520 -4.72 28.70 -4.42
C PHE A 520 -4.63 30.22 -4.21
N ASP A 521 -4.91 30.69 -2.99
CA ASP A 521 -4.83 32.11 -2.59
C ASP A 521 -3.41 32.73 -2.72
N ALA A 522 -2.38 31.91 -2.97
CA ALA A 522 -0.98 32.34 -3.13
C ALA A 522 -0.37 31.85 -4.46
N ASN A 523 -0.91 32.28 -5.61
CA ASN A 523 -0.33 32.45 -6.96
C ASN A 523 0.93 31.66 -7.43
N PHE A 524 1.24 30.45 -6.94
CA PHE A 524 2.40 29.68 -7.42
C PHE A 524 1.97 28.30 -7.94
N HIS A 525 2.02 28.12 -9.26
CA HIS A 525 1.75 26.83 -9.89
C HIS A 525 2.86 25.81 -9.61
N ILE A 526 4.11 26.26 -9.73
CA ILE A 526 5.33 25.46 -9.52
C ILE A 526 6.26 26.26 -8.62
N GLY A 527 6.88 25.60 -7.64
CA GLY A 527 7.77 26.28 -6.71
C GLY A 527 8.72 25.33 -6.01
N SER A 528 9.77 25.94 -5.45
CA SER A 528 10.67 25.32 -4.48
C SER A 528 10.68 26.17 -3.22
N GLY A 529 10.92 25.56 -2.07
CA GLY A 529 11.24 26.25 -0.82
C GLY A 529 12.54 27.05 -0.89
N TYR A 530 13.13 27.34 0.26
CA TYR A 530 14.33 28.19 0.39
C TYR A 530 15.65 27.51 -0.05
N ASP A 531 15.58 26.36 -0.72
CA ASP A 531 16.72 25.49 -1.00
C ASP A 531 17.16 25.48 -2.47
N ALA A 532 18.37 24.94 -2.72
CA ALA A 532 19.06 24.98 -4.01
C ALA A 532 18.58 23.89 -5.00
N SER A 533 17.27 23.73 -5.16
CA SER A 533 16.68 22.79 -6.13
C SER A 533 17.01 23.21 -7.58
N SER A 534 17.17 22.22 -8.47
CA SER A 534 17.42 22.44 -9.90
C SER A 534 16.15 22.18 -10.69
N ILE A 535 15.61 23.22 -11.33
CA ILE A 535 14.36 23.16 -12.09
C ILE A 535 14.61 23.51 -13.55
N ASN A 536 14.36 22.57 -14.47
CA ASN A 536 14.46 22.77 -15.90
C ASN A 536 13.12 22.47 -16.57
N ILE A 537 12.44 23.51 -17.04
CA ILE A 537 11.16 23.38 -17.74
C ILE A 537 11.31 23.98 -19.13
N MET A 538 11.06 23.19 -20.17
CA MET A 538 11.20 23.59 -21.57
C MET A 538 9.99 23.12 -22.38
N TYR A 539 9.70 23.78 -23.50
CA TYR A 539 8.65 23.40 -24.44
C TYR A 539 7.31 23.07 -23.75
N SER A 540 6.94 23.84 -22.72
CA SER A 540 5.77 23.58 -21.89
C SER A 540 4.88 24.82 -21.80
N ASN A 541 3.57 24.60 -21.62
CA ASN A 541 2.59 25.65 -21.43
C ASN A 541 2.28 25.80 -19.95
N ILE A 542 2.71 26.92 -19.36
CA ILE A 542 2.59 27.16 -17.92
C ILE A 542 1.79 28.45 -17.72
N GLU A 543 0.69 28.36 -16.97
CA GLU A 543 -0.11 29.52 -16.58
C GLU A 543 0.76 30.55 -15.82
N GLU A 544 0.59 31.83 -16.16
CA GLU A 544 1.43 32.96 -15.73
C GLU A 544 2.89 32.93 -16.25
N GLY A 545 3.28 31.89 -16.98
CA GLY A 545 4.55 31.74 -17.67
C GLY A 545 5.69 31.19 -16.82
N TRP A 546 6.66 30.57 -17.51
CA TRP A 546 7.89 30.06 -16.92
C TRP A 546 9.09 30.32 -17.83
N VAL A 547 10.23 30.73 -17.24
CA VAL A 547 11.45 30.98 -18.02
C VAL A 547 12.04 29.66 -18.52
N GLY A 548 12.09 29.50 -19.83
CA GLY A 548 12.69 28.34 -20.49
C GLY A 548 12.54 28.41 -22.01
N GLN A 549 13.35 27.63 -22.73
CA GLN A 549 13.25 27.55 -24.18
C GLN A 549 11.93 26.88 -24.57
N GLY A 550 11.21 27.45 -25.54
CA GLY A 550 9.98 26.87 -26.08
C GLY A 550 8.76 26.97 -25.15
N ASN A 551 8.89 27.52 -23.95
CA ASN A 551 7.74 27.67 -23.06
C ASN A 551 6.78 28.75 -23.56
N ILE A 552 5.50 28.49 -23.37
CA ILE A 552 4.38 29.41 -23.65
C ILE A 552 3.51 29.59 -22.40
N SER A 553 2.59 30.55 -22.46
CA SER A 553 1.62 30.86 -21.40
C SER A 553 0.34 31.35 -22.05
N GLU A 554 -0.36 30.44 -22.73
CA GLU A 554 -1.60 30.71 -23.46
C GLU A 554 -2.64 29.68 -23.05
N ASP A 555 -3.93 30.02 -23.14
CA ASP A 555 -5.00 29.09 -22.80
C ASP A 555 -4.87 27.79 -23.63
N PRO A 556 -4.73 26.60 -23.00
CA PRO A 556 -4.58 25.35 -23.72
C PRO A 556 -5.84 24.95 -24.51
N LEU A 557 -7.00 25.57 -24.24
CA LEU A 557 -8.26 25.27 -24.92
C LEU A 557 -8.63 23.79 -24.83
N PHE A 558 -8.72 23.24 -23.61
CA PHE A 558 -9.23 21.90 -23.39
C PHE A 558 -10.69 21.76 -23.88
N VAL A 559 -11.08 20.58 -24.37
CA VAL A 559 -12.42 20.32 -24.94
C VAL A 559 -13.53 20.47 -23.89
N ASP A 560 -13.44 19.72 -22.79
CA ASP A 560 -14.37 19.82 -21.66
C ASP A 560 -13.60 19.54 -20.35
N PRO A 561 -12.70 20.46 -19.95
CA PRO A 561 -11.98 20.30 -18.71
C PRO A 561 -13.00 20.28 -17.58
N SER A 562 -12.77 19.42 -16.61
CA SER A 562 -13.69 19.33 -15.50
C SER A 562 -13.74 20.68 -14.79
N GLN A 563 -14.93 21.30 -14.73
CA GLN A 563 -15.05 22.59 -14.06
C GLN A 563 -14.61 22.39 -12.60
N GLY A 564 -13.63 23.20 -12.16
CA GLY A 564 -13.09 23.17 -10.81
C GLY A 564 -14.18 23.34 -9.74
N ILE A 565 -13.81 23.23 -8.47
CA ILE A 565 -14.75 23.41 -7.36
C ILE A 565 -15.45 24.75 -7.51
N ASP A 566 -16.77 24.71 -7.75
CA ASP A 566 -17.66 25.85 -7.57
C ASP A 566 -17.36 26.43 -6.18
N TYR A 567 -16.77 27.63 -6.14
CA TYR A 567 -16.32 28.35 -4.96
C TYR A 567 -17.43 28.33 -3.87
N GLY A 568 -17.41 27.33 -3.00
CA GLY A 568 -18.50 27.13 -2.05
C GLY A 568 -18.62 25.74 -1.45
N ASN A 569 -18.11 24.68 -2.10
CA ASN A 569 -18.12 23.34 -1.48
C ASN A 569 -16.95 22.43 -1.91
N PRO A 570 -15.85 22.37 -1.12
CA PRO A 570 -14.68 21.54 -1.44
C PRO A 570 -14.89 20.03 -1.25
N PHE A 571 -16.11 19.57 -0.95
CA PHE A 571 -16.33 18.25 -0.36
C PHE A 571 -17.37 17.37 -1.06
N ILE A 572 -17.85 17.72 -2.27
CA ILE A 572 -18.91 16.94 -2.95
C ILE A 572 -18.58 16.65 -4.43
N GLY A 573 -18.51 15.35 -4.77
CA GLY A 573 -18.99 14.82 -6.05
C GLY A 573 -18.28 15.27 -7.33
N LEU A 574 -17.00 15.63 -7.25
CA LEU A 574 -16.21 15.94 -8.44
C LEU A 574 -15.70 14.64 -9.07
N SER A 575 -16.13 14.32 -10.30
CA SER A 575 -15.64 13.17 -11.08
C SER A 575 -14.11 13.08 -11.06
N GLY A 576 -13.50 11.89 -11.05
CA GLY A 576 -12.04 11.76 -11.24
C GLY A 576 -11.56 12.13 -12.65
N PHE A 577 -12.47 12.57 -13.53
CA PHE A 577 -12.26 12.70 -14.97
C PHE A 577 -12.72 14.07 -15.49
N GLY A 578 -11.99 14.56 -16.49
CA GLY A 578 -12.31 15.68 -17.37
C GLY A 578 -11.76 15.38 -18.77
N ASP A 579 -12.30 16.03 -19.80
CA ASP A 579 -11.79 15.90 -21.17
C ASP A 579 -10.72 16.95 -21.43
N TYR A 580 -9.47 16.51 -21.26
CA TYR A 580 -8.28 17.33 -21.41
C TYR A 580 -7.64 17.20 -22.81
N ASN A 581 -8.37 16.68 -23.80
CA ASN A 581 -7.96 16.80 -25.20
C ASN A 581 -7.94 18.27 -25.62
N LEU A 582 -7.08 18.61 -26.57
CA LEU A 582 -6.95 19.97 -27.10
C LEU A 582 -8.01 20.25 -28.16
N GLN A 583 -8.58 21.46 -28.16
CA GLN A 583 -9.38 21.95 -29.28
C GLN A 583 -8.48 22.29 -30.48
N SER A 584 -9.02 22.21 -31.69
CA SER A 584 -8.28 22.37 -32.96
C SER A 584 -7.52 23.67 -33.15
N ASN A 585 -7.83 24.70 -32.36
CA ASN A 585 -7.16 26.01 -32.38
C ASN A 585 -6.28 26.25 -31.15
N SER A 586 -5.96 25.20 -30.40
CA SER A 586 -5.11 25.26 -29.23
C SER A 586 -3.69 25.74 -29.60
N PRO A 587 -3.10 26.64 -28.82
CA PRO A 587 -1.70 27.04 -28.97
C PRO A 587 -0.72 25.95 -28.52
N CYS A 588 -1.19 24.86 -27.93
CA CYS A 588 -0.37 23.73 -27.48
C CYS A 588 -0.09 22.71 -28.60
N ILE A 589 -0.83 22.79 -29.70
CA ILE A 589 -0.66 21.90 -30.86
C ILE A 589 0.64 22.24 -31.59
N ASP A 590 1.41 21.23 -32.01
CA ASP A 590 2.66 21.34 -32.76
C ASP A 590 3.72 22.25 -32.12
N SER A 591 3.67 22.39 -30.79
CA SER A 591 4.45 23.41 -30.07
C SER A 591 5.48 22.82 -29.11
N GLY A 592 5.48 21.51 -28.91
CA GLY A 592 6.49 20.77 -28.16
C GLY A 592 7.79 20.54 -28.95
N THR A 593 8.57 19.56 -28.51
CA THR A 593 9.79 19.11 -29.17
C THR A 593 9.92 17.59 -29.13
N ALA A 594 10.28 16.97 -30.26
CA ALA A 594 10.55 15.53 -30.32
C ALA A 594 11.93 15.17 -29.75
N PHE A 595 12.90 16.09 -29.79
CA PHE A 595 14.26 15.84 -29.33
C PHE A 595 14.78 17.01 -28.48
N PHE A 596 15.37 16.71 -27.33
CA PHE A 596 16.03 17.70 -26.50
C PHE A 596 17.21 17.10 -25.72
N GLU A 597 18.37 17.74 -25.85
CA GLU A 597 19.59 17.39 -25.13
C GLU A 597 20.02 18.56 -24.24
N MET A 598 20.31 18.27 -22.97
CA MET A 598 20.77 19.25 -22.01
C MET A 598 22.02 18.74 -21.29
N ASN A 599 23.08 19.54 -21.29
CA ASN A 599 24.36 19.21 -20.64
C ASN A 599 25.00 17.88 -21.10
N GLY A 600 24.69 17.40 -22.30
CA GLY A 600 25.19 16.12 -22.82
C GLY A 600 24.29 14.91 -22.50
N GLU A 601 23.16 15.12 -21.85
CA GLU A 601 22.15 14.10 -21.56
C GLU A 601 20.91 14.33 -22.44
N ILE A 602 20.44 13.26 -23.09
CA ILE A 602 19.18 13.26 -23.84
C ILE A 602 18.06 13.22 -22.83
N ILE A 603 17.24 14.27 -22.78
CA ILE A 603 16.10 14.37 -21.87
C ILE A 603 14.83 13.81 -22.52
N ILE A 604 14.70 13.98 -23.84
CA ILE A 604 13.58 13.46 -24.62
C ILE A 604 14.04 13.10 -26.04
N ASP A 605 13.52 11.99 -26.56
CA ASP A 605 13.74 11.47 -27.92
C ASP A 605 12.50 10.67 -28.35
N ILE A 606 11.46 11.39 -28.79
CA ILE A 606 10.20 10.84 -29.28
C ILE A 606 10.33 10.51 -30.77
N ASN A 607 9.84 9.34 -31.18
CA ASN A 607 9.86 8.94 -32.59
C ASN A 607 8.86 9.79 -33.40
N GLU A 608 9.19 10.13 -34.65
CA GLU A 608 8.27 10.81 -35.59
C GLU A 608 6.97 10.01 -35.84
N THR A 609 6.91 8.73 -35.45
CA THR A 609 5.70 7.89 -35.53
C THR A 609 4.81 7.95 -34.28
N ASP A 610 5.30 8.55 -33.19
CA ASP A 610 4.60 8.60 -31.89
C ASP A 610 3.80 9.91 -31.69
N PHE A 611 3.89 10.87 -32.61
CA PHE A 611 3.14 12.14 -32.60
C PHE A 611 2.56 12.46 -33.99
N GLN A 612 1.65 13.44 -34.06
CA GLN A 612 1.11 13.94 -35.32
C GLN A 612 1.54 15.38 -35.58
N GLY A 613 1.52 15.79 -36.85
CA GLY A 613 1.90 17.15 -37.24
C GLY A 613 3.42 17.37 -37.37
N GLU A 614 3.86 18.59 -37.13
CA GLU A 614 5.24 19.04 -37.30
C GLU A 614 6.09 18.86 -36.03
N ALA A 615 5.46 18.76 -34.86
CA ALA A 615 6.12 18.50 -33.57
C ALA A 615 5.12 17.89 -32.56
N PRO A 616 5.58 17.20 -31.51
CA PRO A 616 4.68 16.75 -30.44
C PRO A 616 3.90 17.90 -29.82
N ASP A 617 2.68 17.60 -29.39
CA ASP A 617 1.85 18.53 -28.65
C ASP A 617 2.33 18.65 -27.21
N MET A 618 2.00 19.79 -26.60
CA MET A 618 2.14 19.93 -25.16
C MET A 618 0.93 19.29 -24.47
N GLY A 619 1.18 18.49 -23.43
CA GLY A 619 0.14 17.84 -22.63
C GLY A 619 0.17 16.32 -22.72
N ALA A 620 -0.75 15.68 -21.99
CA ALA A 620 -0.86 14.22 -21.91
C ALA A 620 -1.42 13.53 -23.16
N PHE A 621 -2.04 14.30 -24.06
CA PHE A 621 -2.66 13.79 -25.27
C PHE A 621 -2.12 14.54 -26.49
N GLU A 622 -1.84 13.78 -27.55
CA GLU A 622 -1.66 14.32 -28.89
C GLU A 622 -3.02 14.69 -29.49
N TYR A 623 -3.07 15.83 -30.18
CA TYR A 623 -4.20 16.22 -30.99
C TYR A 623 -4.18 15.45 -32.30
N TYR A 624 -5.21 14.66 -32.50
CA TYR A 624 -5.50 14.06 -33.80
C TYR A 624 -6.54 14.93 -34.50
N GLU A 625 -6.17 15.54 -35.63
CA GLU A 625 -7.14 16.13 -36.54
C GLU A 625 -7.91 15.00 -37.22
N TRP A 626 -8.98 14.56 -36.56
CA TRP A 626 -9.86 13.53 -37.09
C TRP A 626 -10.49 14.03 -38.39
N ASN A 627 -10.08 13.40 -39.49
CA ASN A 627 -10.71 13.66 -40.78
C ASN A 627 -12.06 12.94 -40.77
N LEU A 628 -13.09 13.61 -40.27
CA LEU A 628 -14.43 13.04 -40.10
C LEU A 628 -14.83 12.29 -41.39
N GLY A 629 -15.21 11.02 -41.28
CA GLY A 629 -15.51 10.17 -42.43
C GLY A 629 -14.33 9.38 -43.02
N ASP A 630 -13.12 9.47 -42.46
CA ASP A 630 -11.96 8.61 -42.74
C ASP A 630 -11.87 7.51 -41.65
N ILE A 631 -12.65 6.44 -41.79
CA ILE A 631 -12.81 5.40 -40.77
C ILE A 631 -11.61 4.43 -40.79
N ASN A 632 -10.94 4.30 -41.93
CA ASN A 632 -9.74 3.45 -42.05
C ASN A 632 -8.44 4.17 -41.65
N THR A 633 -8.51 5.48 -41.37
CA THR A 633 -7.41 6.36 -40.94
C THR A 633 -6.25 6.42 -41.94
N ASP A 634 -6.53 6.27 -43.24
CA ASP A 634 -5.51 6.34 -44.29
C ASP A 634 -5.28 7.77 -44.82
N SER A 635 -5.85 8.75 -44.13
CA SER A 635 -5.84 10.19 -44.45
C SER A 635 -6.64 10.56 -45.70
N THR A 636 -7.39 9.63 -46.29
CA THR A 636 -8.25 9.88 -47.44
C THR A 636 -9.69 9.45 -47.18
N ILE A 637 -10.63 10.36 -47.40
CA ILE A 637 -12.05 10.01 -47.36
C ILE A 637 -12.44 9.43 -48.72
N ASP A 638 -12.66 8.13 -48.79
CA ASP A 638 -13.04 7.45 -50.03
C ASP A 638 -14.11 6.34 -49.86
N VAL A 639 -14.29 5.52 -50.89
CA VAL A 639 -15.32 4.47 -50.87
C VAL A 639 -15.03 3.35 -49.85
N LEU A 640 -13.78 3.17 -49.44
CA LEU A 640 -13.38 2.21 -48.41
C LEU A 640 -13.96 2.60 -47.05
N ASP A 641 -14.05 3.89 -46.75
CA ASP A 641 -14.70 4.40 -45.54
C ASP A 641 -16.19 4.14 -45.52
N ILE A 642 -16.87 4.34 -46.66
CA ILE A 642 -18.27 3.96 -46.80
C ILE A 642 -18.47 2.46 -46.56
N VAL A 643 -17.57 1.63 -47.10
CA VAL A 643 -17.63 0.17 -46.91
C VAL A 643 -17.52 -0.19 -45.44
N LEU A 644 -16.67 0.51 -44.70
CA LEU A 644 -16.56 0.35 -43.26
C LEU A 644 -17.89 0.73 -42.58
N ILE A 645 -18.44 1.94 -42.79
CA ILE A 645 -19.72 2.34 -42.15
C ILE A 645 -20.82 1.30 -42.44
N VAL A 646 -20.89 0.78 -43.67
CA VAL A 646 -21.83 -0.28 -44.02
C VAL A 646 -21.57 -1.56 -43.21
N ALA A 647 -20.31 -1.97 -43.05
CA ALA A 647 -19.92 -3.15 -42.30
C ALA A 647 -20.32 -3.06 -40.81
N PHE A 648 -20.23 -1.88 -40.23
CA PHE A 648 -20.73 -1.58 -38.88
C PHE A 648 -22.25 -1.67 -38.81
N ILE A 649 -22.98 -0.97 -39.68
CA ILE A 649 -24.45 -0.95 -39.70
C ILE A 649 -25.05 -2.36 -39.86
N ILE A 650 -24.41 -3.23 -40.65
CA ILE A 650 -24.88 -4.61 -40.86
C ILE A 650 -24.38 -5.59 -39.78
N GLY A 651 -23.64 -5.13 -38.78
CA GLY A 651 -23.15 -5.93 -37.65
C GLY A 651 -22.07 -6.94 -38.03
N THR A 652 -21.27 -6.65 -39.06
CA THR A 652 -20.15 -7.50 -39.48
C THR A 652 -18.80 -7.05 -38.93
N GLN A 653 -18.74 -5.85 -38.34
CA GLN A 653 -17.56 -5.29 -37.71
C GLN A 653 -17.97 -4.49 -36.47
N GLU A 654 -17.21 -4.61 -35.39
CA GLU A 654 -17.30 -3.74 -34.22
C GLU A 654 -16.23 -2.66 -34.33
N TYR A 655 -16.53 -1.47 -33.82
CA TYR A 655 -15.69 -0.29 -33.92
C TYR A 655 -15.13 0.11 -32.56
N THR A 656 -13.93 0.68 -32.58
CA THR A 656 -13.44 1.48 -31.45
C THR A 656 -14.27 2.75 -31.30
N ASN A 657 -14.17 3.44 -30.16
CA ASN A 657 -14.84 4.73 -29.97
C ASN A 657 -14.43 5.74 -31.06
N ASP A 658 -13.17 5.75 -31.46
CA ASP A 658 -12.66 6.66 -32.50
C ASP A 658 -13.28 6.35 -33.86
N GLN A 659 -13.34 5.06 -34.25
CA GLN A 659 -13.99 4.65 -35.49
C GLN A 659 -15.49 4.93 -35.48
N TYR A 660 -16.15 4.80 -34.33
CA TYR A 660 -17.55 5.19 -34.16
C TYR A 660 -17.73 6.70 -34.38
N ASN A 661 -16.90 7.52 -33.75
CA ASN A 661 -16.94 8.97 -33.88
C ASN A 661 -16.63 9.43 -35.31
N LEU A 662 -15.69 8.78 -36.00
CA LEU A 662 -15.38 9.04 -37.42
C LEU A 662 -16.52 8.62 -38.36
N ALA A 663 -17.24 7.55 -38.00
CA ALA A 663 -18.35 7.02 -38.77
C ALA A 663 -19.67 7.78 -38.56
N ASP A 664 -19.85 8.45 -37.42
CA ASP A 664 -20.96 9.38 -37.15
C ASP A 664 -20.68 10.71 -37.84
N TYR A 665 -20.68 10.65 -39.18
CA TYR A 665 -20.31 11.75 -40.05
C TYR A 665 -21.22 12.98 -39.85
N ASN A 666 -22.47 12.75 -39.47
CA ASN A 666 -23.42 13.84 -39.26
C ASN A 666 -23.50 14.33 -37.80
N GLN A 667 -22.81 13.64 -36.88
CA GLN A 667 -22.68 13.97 -35.47
C GLN A 667 -24.03 14.02 -34.73
N ASP A 668 -24.96 13.12 -35.07
CA ASP A 668 -26.24 12.97 -34.35
C ASP A 668 -26.20 11.95 -33.22
N GLY A 669 -25.06 11.28 -33.03
CA GLY A 669 -24.83 10.27 -32.01
C GLY A 669 -25.12 8.83 -32.48
N ASP A 670 -25.67 8.64 -33.69
CA ASP A 670 -26.05 7.33 -34.24
C ASP A 670 -25.36 7.05 -35.58
N VAL A 671 -24.44 6.08 -35.65
CA VAL A 671 -23.86 5.66 -36.94
C VAL A 671 -24.89 4.89 -37.78
N ASN A 672 -25.42 5.52 -38.83
CA ASN A 672 -26.49 5.00 -39.65
C ASN A 672 -26.38 5.38 -41.14
N VAL A 673 -27.45 5.11 -41.91
CA VAL A 673 -27.45 5.36 -43.36
C VAL A 673 -27.34 6.85 -43.70
N LEU A 674 -27.73 7.75 -42.80
CA LEU A 674 -27.62 9.19 -42.99
C LEU A 674 -26.16 9.64 -43.05
N ASP A 675 -25.26 9.00 -42.31
CA ASP A 675 -23.81 9.25 -42.36
C ASP A 675 -23.25 8.86 -43.72
N ILE A 676 -23.64 7.68 -44.22
CA ILE A 676 -23.24 7.22 -45.56
C ILE A 676 -23.68 8.21 -46.62
N VAL A 677 -24.93 8.69 -46.56
CA VAL A 677 -25.47 9.62 -47.58
C VAL A 677 -24.66 10.92 -47.61
N GLN A 678 -24.29 11.44 -46.44
CA GLN A 678 -23.52 12.68 -46.34
C GLN A 678 -22.06 12.45 -46.75
N LEU A 679 -21.45 11.34 -46.33
CA LEU A 679 -20.09 10.97 -46.72
C LEU A 679 -19.96 10.77 -48.24
N VAL A 680 -20.95 10.14 -48.87
CA VAL A 680 -21.02 10.01 -50.33
C VAL A 680 -21.09 11.37 -51.03
N ASP A 681 -21.86 12.31 -50.50
CA ASP A 681 -21.94 13.67 -51.08
C ASP A 681 -20.59 14.39 -50.98
N THR A 682 -19.85 14.19 -49.89
CA THR A 682 -18.48 14.71 -49.73
C THR A 682 -17.50 14.08 -50.70
N ILE A 683 -17.54 12.77 -50.94
CA ILE A 683 -16.64 12.07 -51.87
C ILE A 683 -16.88 12.48 -53.34
N LEU A 684 -18.12 12.85 -53.67
CA LEU A 684 -18.52 13.17 -55.05
C LEU A 684 -18.31 14.64 -55.44
N ASN A 685 -18.07 15.54 -54.48
CA ASN A 685 -17.94 16.99 -54.68
C ASN A 685 -16.53 17.49 -54.35
#